data_AF-B3N3P7-F1
#
_entry.id   AF-B3N3P7-F1
#
_cell.length_a   1.000
_cell.length_b   1.000
_cell.length_c   1.000
_cell.angle_alpha   90.00
_cell.angle_beta   90.00
_cell.angle_gamma   90.00
#
_symmetry.space_group_name_H-M   'P 1'
#
loop_
_entity.id
_entity.type
_entity.pdbx_description
1 polymer ?
#
loop_
_entity_poly.entity_id
_entity_poly.type
_entity_poly.pdbx_seq_one_letter_code
_entity_poly.pdbx_strand_id
1 'polypeptide(L)'
;MNDRELGCAGGQFMDRGRMNQNGVVQPLLTDLYQITMAYAYWKSDKTDDTAVFDLFFRNNPFHGEFTIFAGLEECLKFLDSFHYSQSDIEYLKQTLPEGIEHEFFEYLGNLTARDVTLYAIDEGTVAFPRVPIIKIEGPLIIVQLLETTLLTLVNYASLMATNAARYRMVAGKHVKLLEFGLRRAQGPDGGLSASKYSYTGGFDGTSNVLAGKLFNIPVKGTHAHAYITSFSSIGELKTRLIKHKQTGILEDLLEHAIRHRALLSHLLDVSTEESSEGELAAMVSYAIAFPDGFMALVDTYDVKSRETEQANTEPKLINDIKSENSPPKPKPKSKTSPSSNGHQNGQGIGHVNGHKTNGHQNGVALHNGSRSPKDTDIQDTNPSTTTTKTTATATGTLKTTTVSNGTAYLPKYVEKSFRSGLLNFSAVALALNDLGYHALGIRIDSGDLAYLSCLARETFEKVAERFKVPWFNKLTIVASNDINEDTILSLNEQGHKIDCFGIGTHLVTCQRQPALGCVYKLVEINGQPRIKLSQDVEKVTMPGNKNAYRLYSADGHALIDLLQKVSEPPPAVGQKVLCRHPFQESKRAYVIPSHVESLYKVYWKSGKICQQLPTLEQVREKVQISLKTLRNDHKRTLNPTPYKVAVSDNLYNFIHDLWLQNAPIGELS
;
A
#
# COMPACT_ATOMS: atom_id res chain seq x y z
N MET A 1 -38.96 44.30 -3.62
CA MET A 1 -39.02 44.89 -4.98
C MET A 1 -37.56 45.15 -5.35
N ASN A 2 -36.78 44.15 -5.78
CA ASN A 2 -36.92 43.31 -7.00
C ASN A 2 -37.05 44.23 -8.23
N ASP A 3 -36.22 44.16 -9.26
CA ASP A 3 -35.96 42.96 -10.07
C ASP A 3 -34.54 42.88 -10.66
N ARG A 4 -33.93 41.70 -10.57
CA ARG A 4 -32.99 41.17 -11.58
C ARG A 4 -33.57 39.83 -12.03
N GLU A 5 -34.16 39.84 -13.22
CA GLU A 5 -34.68 38.64 -13.87
C GLU A 5 -33.56 37.73 -14.35
N LEU A 6 -33.79 36.43 -14.14
CA LEU A 6 -33.07 35.32 -14.72
C LEU A 6 -33.34 35.24 -16.23
N GLY A 7 -32.30 34.99 -17.00
CA GLY A 7 -32.39 34.43 -18.36
C GLY A 7 -31.50 33.20 -18.47
N CYS A 8 -32.11 32.01 -18.42
CA CYS A 8 -31.48 30.75 -18.77
C CYS A 8 -31.16 30.69 -20.26
N ALA A 9 -29.95 30.28 -20.64
CA ALA A 9 -29.70 29.44 -21.82
C ALA A 9 -28.23 28.97 -21.87
N GLY A 10 -28.05 27.67 -22.14
CA GLY A 10 -26.83 27.16 -22.77
C GLY A 10 -25.90 26.38 -21.85
N GLY A 11 -26.07 25.05 -21.85
CA GLY A 11 -25.07 24.14 -21.31
C GLY A 11 -23.73 24.34 -22.00
N GLN A 12 -22.75 24.83 -21.25
CA GLN A 12 -21.34 24.70 -21.61
C GLN A 12 -20.84 23.41 -20.97
N PHE A 13 -20.58 22.43 -21.84
CA PHE A 13 -19.65 21.35 -21.56
C PHE A 13 -18.42 21.95 -20.88
N MET A 14 -18.17 21.55 -19.63
CA MET A 14 -16.98 21.94 -18.90
C MET A 14 -15.75 21.62 -19.76
N ASP A 15 -14.98 22.66 -20.02
CA ASP A 15 -13.68 22.61 -20.66
C ASP A 15 -12.78 21.60 -19.94
N ARG A 16 -12.56 20.44 -20.57
CA ARG A 16 -11.66 19.36 -20.10
C ARG A 16 -10.18 19.71 -20.33
N GLY A 17 -9.84 20.99 -20.53
CA GLY A 17 -8.53 21.45 -21.04
C GLY A 17 -7.49 21.87 -20.00
N ARG A 18 -7.84 22.12 -18.75
CA ARG A 18 -6.84 22.24 -17.66
C ARG A 18 -6.81 20.94 -16.89
N MET A 19 -5.80 20.11 -17.15
CA MET A 19 -5.51 18.95 -16.31
C MET A 19 -5.47 19.41 -14.85
N ASN A 20 -6.27 18.80 -13.98
CA ASN A 20 -6.23 19.03 -12.53
C ASN A 20 -4.83 18.64 -12.03
N GLN A 21 -3.88 19.57 -12.08
CA GLN A 21 -2.51 19.37 -11.62
C GLN A 21 -2.46 19.45 -10.10
N ASN A 22 -1.69 18.54 -9.50
CA ASN A 22 -1.37 18.61 -8.09
C ASN A 22 -0.43 19.80 -7.87
N GLY A 23 -0.90 20.86 -7.22
CA GLY A 23 -0.14 22.10 -7.01
C GLY A 23 1.14 21.94 -6.16
N VAL A 24 1.34 20.78 -5.53
CA VAL A 24 2.60 20.44 -4.83
C VAL A 24 3.70 19.96 -5.80
N VAL A 25 3.31 19.43 -6.96
CA VAL A 25 4.23 18.83 -7.94
C VAL A 25 4.75 19.93 -8.87
N GLN A 26 5.93 20.45 -8.55
CA GLN A 26 6.59 21.56 -9.26
C GLN A 26 8.12 21.37 -9.22
N PRO A 27 8.93 22.14 -9.98
CA PRO A 27 10.38 21.95 -10.03
C PRO A 27 11.11 22.11 -8.69
N LEU A 28 10.55 22.85 -7.73
CA LEU A 28 11.07 22.94 -6.36
C LEU A 28 10.75 21.72 -5.48
N LEU A 29 9.96 20.75 -5.95
CA LEU A 29 9.82 19.44 -5.32
C LEU A 29 11.06 18.59 -5.60
N THR A 30 12.19 19.07 -5.06
CA THR A 30 13.53 18.55 -5.28
C THR A 30 14.40 18.84 -4.08
N ASP A 31 15.54 18.17 -3.98
CA ASP A 31 16.51 18.44 -2.93
C ASP A 31 17.44 19.59 -3.32
N LEU A 32 17.91 20.39 -2.36
CA LEU A 32 18.81 21.53 -2.64
C LEU A 32 20.07 21.11 -3.43
N TYR A 33 20.59 19.90 -3.19
CA TYR A 33 21.77 19.41 -3.88
C TYR A 33 21.55 19.20 -5.40
N GLN A 34 20.29 19.03 -5.84
CA GLN A 34 19.97 18.93 -7.27
C GLN A 34 20.23 20.28 -7.96
N ILE A 35 19.86 21.39 -7.31
CA ILE A 35 20.10 22.74 -7.83
C ILE A 35 21.59 23.09 -7.79
N THR A 36 22.31 22.73 -6.73
CA THR A 36 23.76 23.00 -6.67
C THR A 36 24.55 22.14 -7.68
N MET A 37 24.12 20.91 -7.95
CA MET A 37 24.69 20.11 -9.05
C MET A 37 24.36 20.69 -10.42
N ALA A 38 23.13 21.16 -10.64
CA ALA A 38 22.76 21.86 -11.88
C ALA A 38 23.64 23.10 -12.11
N TYR A 39 23.90 23.88 -11.07
CA TYR A 39 24.84 25.00 -11.11
C TYR A 39 26.26 24.53 -11.43
N ALA A 40 26.75 23.48 -10.77
CA ALA A 40 28.10 22.95 -11.03
C ALA A 40 28.26 22.46 -12.48
N TYR A 41 27.24 21.83 -13.06
CA TYR A 41 27.23 21.46 -14.47
C TYR A 41 27.21 22.66 -15.40
N TRP A 42 26.36 23.65 -15.12
CA TRP A 42 26.30 24.90 -15.87
C TRP A 42 27.66 25.62 -15.85
N LYS A 43 28.26 25.75 -14.66
CA LYS A 43 29.56 26.38 -14.45
C LYS A 43 30.72 25.62 -15.11
N SER A 44 30.56 24.32 -15.30
CA SER A 44 31.53 23.45 -15.97
C SER A 44 31.29 23.30 -17.47
N ASP A 45 30.46 24.16 -18.07
CA ASP A 45 30.14 24.17 -19.50
C ASP A 45 29.56 22.83 -20.00
N LYS A 46 28.73 22.18 -19.17
CA LYS A 46 28.03 20.92 -19.48
C LYS A 46 26.58 21.11 -19.91
N THR A 47 26.22 22.30 -20.38
CA THR A 47 24.85 22.61 -20.82
C THR A 47 24.45 21.84 -22.07
N ASP A 48 25.41 21.54 -22.94
CA ASP A 48 25.20 20.81 -24.20
C ASP A 48 25.33 19.29 -24.06
N ASP A 49 25.72 18.79 -22.87
CA ASP A 49 25.83 17.35 -22.62
C ASP A 49 24.45 16.70 -22.68
N THR A 50 24.34 15.59 -23.41
CA THR A 50 23.13 14.76 -23.46
C THR A 50 23.31 13.52 -22.61
N ALA A 51 22.32 13.18 -21.79
CA ALA A 51 22.40 12.07 -20.85
C ALA A 51 21.19 11.13 -20.94
N VAL A 52 21.41 9.87 -20.58
CA VAL A 52 20.36 8.85 -20.41
C VAL A 52 20.36 8.38 -18.97
N PHE A 53 19.18 8.42 -18.34
CA PHE A 53 18.94 7.92 -17.00
C PHE A 53 17.89 6.81 -17.00
N ASP A 54 18.13 5.79 -16.17
CA ASP A 54 17.18 4.71 -15.91
C ASP A 54 16.56 4.89 -14.51
N LEU A 55 15.23 4.83 -14.45
CA LEU A 55 14.46 4.71 -13.21
C LEU A 55 14.00 3.26 -13.06
N PHE A 56 14.45 2.58 -12.01
CA PHE A 56 14.11 1.17 -11.70
C PHE A 56 14.12 0.94 -10.18
N PHE A 57 13.71 -0.23 -9.71
CA PHE A 57 13.82 -0.62 -8.29
C PHE A 57 14.67 -1.87 -8.12
N ARG A 58 15.22 -2.09 -6.93
CA ARG A 58 16.18 -3.19 -6.68
C ARG A 58 15.54 -4.47 -6.18
N ASN A 59 14.41 -4.38 -5.49
CA ASN A 59 13.71 -5.50 -4.87
C ASN A 59 12.20 -5.28 -5.02
N ASN A 60 11.46 -6.36 -5.24
CA ASN A 60 10.01 -6.32 -5.14
C ASN A 60 9.60 -6.03 -3.69
N PRO A 61 8.51 -5.27 -3.45
CA PRO A 61 8.09 -4.91 -2.11
C PRO A 61 7.38 -6.08 -1.42
N PHE A 62 7.24 -5.99 -0.10
CA PHE A 62 6.44 -6.89 0.73
C PHE A 62 6.90 -8.36 0.70
N HIS A 63 8.18 -8.59 0.39
CA HIS A 63 8.72 -9.93 0.14
C HIS A 63 7.97 -10.71 -0.96
N GLY A 64 7.34 -9.99 -1.90
CA GLY A 64 6.72 -10.55 -3.09
C GLY A 64 7.70 -10.70 -4.25
N GLU A 65 7.20 -11.17 -5.40
CA GLU A 65 8.02 -11.35 -6.62
C GLU A 65 7.50 -10.54 -7.81
N PHE A 66 6.64 -9.55 -7.57
CA PHE A 66 6.19 -8.62 -8.59
C PHE A 66 5.91 -7.24 -8.01
N THR A 67 5.99 -6.23 -8.87
CA THR A 67 5.56 -4.85 -8.60
C THR A 67 4.64 -4.41 -9.72
N ILE A 68 3.59 -3.65 -9.42
CA ILE A 68 2.75 -3.01 -10.43
C ILE A 68 3.29 -1.60 -10.66
N PHE A 69 3.64 -1.29 -11.90
CA PHE A 69 4.06 0.07 -12.26
C PHE A 69 2.87 1.02 -12.28
N ALA A 70 2.98 2.12 -11.54
CA ALA A 70 2.01 3.20 -11.48
C ALA A 70 2.71 4.57 -11.29
N GLY A 71 2.01 5.65 -11.64
CA GLY A 71 2.48 7.04 -11.47
C GLY A 71 2.88 7.75 -12.77
N LEU A 72 2.82 7.08 -13.93
CA LEU A 72 3.25 7.63 -15.21
C LEU A 72 2.43 8.87 -15.62
N GLU A 73 1.11 8.83 -15.43
CA GLU A 73 0.24 9.98 -15.73
C GLU A 73 0.71 11.26 -15.03
N GLU A 74 1.06 11.18 -13.74
CA GLU A 74 1.50 12.34 -12.96
C GLU A 74 2.90 12.80 -13.38
N CYS A 75 3.78 11.87 -13.76
CA CYS A 75 5.08 12.23 -14.34
C CYS A 75 4.92 13.03 -15.63
N LEU A 76 4.00 12.63 -16.52
CA LEU A 76 3.77 13.32 -17.79
C LEU A 76 3.14 14.69 -17.59
N LYS A 77 2.21 14.84 -16.65
CA LYS A 77 1.66 16.14 -16.23
C LYS A 77 2.76 17.07 -15.72
N PHE A 78 3.68 16.54 -14.92
CA PHE A 78 4.82 17.30 -14.40
C PHE A 78 5.74 17.79 -15.52
N LEU A 79 6.06 16.95 -16.50
CA LEU A 79 6.87 17.37 -17.66
C LEU A 79 6.16 18.47 -18.46
N ASP A 80 4.84 18.37 -18.62
CA ASP A 80 4.03 19.36 -19.34
C ASP A 80 4.03 20.74 -18.68
N SER A 81 4.02 20.78 -17.34
CA SER A 81 4.09 22.03 -16.57
C SER A 81 5.49 22.38 -16.04
N PHE A 82 6.54 21.69 -16.49
CA PHE A 82 7.88 21.90 -15.94
C PHE A 82 8.41 23.28 -16.32
N HIS A 83 8.38 24.21 -15.37
CA HIS A 83 8.92 25.55 -15.49
C HIS A 83 9.13 26.15 -14.08
N TYR A 84 10.23 26.88 -13.88
CA TYR A 84 10.46 27.64 -12.65
C TYR A 84 9.71 28.96 -12.70
N SER A 85 8.82 29.19 -11.73
CA SER A 85 8.13 30.47 -11.60
C SER A 85 9.09 31.58 -11.16
N GLN A 86 8.70 32.84 -11.36
CA GLN A 86 9.50 33.99 -10.92
C GLN A 86 9.76 33.94 -9.40
N SER A 87 8.76 33.54 -8.61
CA SER A 87 8.91 33.35 -7.17
C SER A 87 9.88 32.22 -6.81
N ASP A 88 9.94 31.15 -7.62
CA ASP A 88 10.91 30.07 -7.39
C ASP A 88 12.33 30.57 -7.60
N ILE A 89 12.57 31.33 -8.67
CA ILE A 89 13.87 31.92 -8.97
C ILE A 89 14.31 32.89 -7.86
N GLU A 90 13.41 33.75 -7.38
CA GLU A 90 13.69 34.66 -6.27
C GLU A 90 14.04 33.91 -4.98
N TYR A 91 13.32 32.83 -4.67
CA TYR A 91 13.62 31.97 -3.54
C TYR A 91 14.99 31.30 -3.67
N LEU A 92 15.35 30.79 -4.86
CA LEU A 92 16.65 30.17 -5.11
C LEU A 92 17.80 31.17 -4.98
N LYS A 93 17.62 32.43 -5.43
CA LYS A 93 18.61 33.51 -5.24
C LYS A 93 18.89 33.79 -3.76
N GLN A 94 17.89 33.66 -2.91
CA GLN A 94 18.03 33.85 -1.45
C GLN A 94 18.60 32.63 -0.73
N THR A 95 18.40 31.43 -1.30
CA THR A 95 18.75 30.15 -0.64
C THR A 95 20.15 29.66 -1.00
N LEU A 96 20.61 29.92 -2.23
CA LEU A 96 21.94 29.51 -2.68
C LEU A 96 23.04 30.44 -2.12
N PRO A 97 24.29 29.96 -2.02
CA PRO A 97 25.40 30.77 -1.50
C PRO A 97 25.60 32.09 -2.27
N GLU A 98 26.14 33.09 -1.58
CA GLU A 98 26.59 34.32 -2.23
C GLU A 98 27.68 34.00 -3.29
N GLY A 99 27.59 34.65 -4.46
CA GLY A 99 28.56 34.49 -5.55
C GLY A 99 28.12 33.58 -6.70
N ILE A 100 26.90 33.02 -6.69
CA ILE A 100 26.30 32.36 -7.86
C ILE A 100 25.99 33.42 -8.94
N GLU A 101 26.37 33.14 -10.19
CA GLU A 101 26.13 34.06 -11.31
C GLU A 101 24.65 34.28 -11.61
N HIS A 102 24.30 35.51 -12.01
CA HIS A 102 22.92 35.87 -12.34
C HIS A 102 22.39 35.06 -13.53
N GLU A 103 23.28 34.80 -14.49
CA GLU A 103 23.04 34.07 -15.73
C GLU A 103 22.59 32.62 -15.47
N PHE A 104 23.00 32.01 -14.36
CA PHE A 104 22.48 30.69 -13.98
C PHE A 104 20.99 30.74 -13.62
N PHE A 105 20.55 31.81 -12.95
CA PHE A 105 19.14 31.98 -12.61
C PHE A 105 18.28 32.30 -13.83
N GLU A 106 18.82 33.06 -14.79
CA GLU A 106 18.18 33.25 -16.10
C GLU A 106 18.09 31.93 -16.87
N TYR A 107 19.15 31.12 -16.83
CA TYR A 107 19.15 29.78 -17.41
C TYR A 107 18.05 28.91 -16.78
N LEU A 108 17.97 28.82 -15.45
CA LEU A 108 16.92 28.07 -14.75
C LEU A 108 15.51 28.54 -15.12
N GLY A 109 15.29 29.86 -15.17
CA GLY A 109 13.98 30.44 -15.51
C GLY A 109 13.49 30.09 -16.92
N ASN A 110 14.41 29.77 -17.84
CA ASN A 110 14.11 29.40 -19.23
C ASN A 110 14.02 27.88 -19.45
N LEU A 111 14.28 27.05 -18.44
CA LEU A 111 14.22 25.60 -18.60
C LEU A 111 12.79 25.11 -18.87
N THR A 112 12.68 24.17 -19.81
CA THR A 112 11.45 23.42 -20.10
C THR A 112 11.80 21.95 -20.32
N ALA A 113 10.82 21.06 -20.22
CA ALA A 113 11.03 19.64 -20.54
C ALA A 113 10.95 19.33 -22.05
N ARG A 114 11.00 20.33 -22.94
CA ARG A 114 10.74 20.14 -24.38
C ARG A 114 11.73 19.20 -25.06
N ASP A 115 13.00 19.31 -24.70
CA ASP A 115 14.10 18.54 -25.30
C ASP A 115 14.37 17.21 -24.58
N VAL A 116 13.46 16.83 -23.68
CA VAL A 116 13.47 15.52 -23.02
C VAL A 116 12.68 14.51 -23.85
N THR A 117 13.16 13.28 -23.89
CA THR A 117 12.42 12.10 -24.35
C THR A 117 12.24 11.14 -23.17
N LEU A 118 10.98 10.78 -22.88
CA LEU A 118 10.64 9.80 -21.84
C LEU A 118 10.10 8.53 -22.50
N TYR A 119 10.76 7.42 -22.20
CA TYR A 119 10.30 6.07 -22.50
C TYR A 119 9.79 5.43 -21.21
N ALA A 120 8.69 4.71 -21.28
CA ALA A 120 8.17 3.98 -20.13
C ALA A 120 7.54 2.65 -20.55
N ILE A 121 7.41 1.74 -19.58
CA ILE A 121 6.46 0.64 -19.70
C ILE A 121 5.04 1.15 -19.51
N ASP A 122 4.03 0.42 -20.01
CA ASP A 122 2.64 0.82 -19.81
C ASP A 122 2.27 0.82 -18.31
N GLU A 123 1.57 1.86 -17.86
CA GLU A 123 1.02 1.92 -16.51
C GLU A 123 0.05 0.73 -16.27
N GLY A 124 0.11 0.14 -15.07
CA GLY A 124 -0.61 -1.10 -14.72
C GLY A 124 0.12 -2.38 -15.13
N THR A 125 1.27 -2.30 -15.80
CA THR A 125 2.09 -3.47 -16.14
C THR A 125 2.84 -3.97 -14.91
N VAL A 126 2.92 -5.30 -14.77
CA VAL A 126 3.82 -5.93 -13.80
C VAL A 126 5.27 -5.65 -14.22
N ALA A 127 6.03 -5.07 -13.32
CA ALA A 127 7.45 -4.74 -13.43
C ALA A 127 8.29 -5.60 -12.49
N PHE A 128 9.57 -5.72 -12.81
CA PHE A 128 10.52 -6.52 -12.05
C PHE A 128 11.79 -5.74 -11.72
N PRO A 129 12.51 -6.14 -10.66
CA PRO A 129 13.72 -5.46 -10.25
C PRO A 129 14.74 -5.30 -11.38
N ARG A 130 15.44 -4.17 -11.39
CA ARG A 130 16.53 -3.82 -12.32
C ARG A 130 16.10 -3.61 -13.77
N VAL A 131 14.87 -3.90 -14.15
CA VAL A 131 14.33 -3.47 -15.45
C VAL A 131 13.92 -2.01 -15.31
N PRO A 132 14.47 -1.07 -16.12
CA PRO A 132 13.99 0.31 -16.12
C PRO A 132 12.49 0.33 -16.39
N ILE A 133 11.72 0.99 -15.51
CA ILE A 133 10.29 1.24 -15.69
C ILE A 133 10.05 2.55 -16.42
N ILE A 134 10.98 3.50 -16.25
CA ILE A 134 11.09 4.74 -17.02
C ILE A 134 12.55 4.91 -17.45
N LYS A 135 12.77 5.35 -18.69
CA LYS A 135 14.06 5.85 -19.19
C LYS A 135 13.88 7.28 -19.66
N ILE A 136 14.83 8.13 -19.33
CA ILE A 136 14.79 9.55 -19.68
C ILE A 136 16.08 9.92 -20.40
N GLU A 137 15.93 10.60 -21.52
CA GLU A 137 17.00 11.03 -22.41
C GLU A 137 16.85 12.53 -22.71
N GLY A 138 17.93 13.30 -22.65
CA GLY A 138 17.90 14.74 -22.94
C GLY A 138 19.07 15.51 -22.34
N PRO A 139 19.02 16.85 -22.32
CA PRO A 139 20.07 17.69 -21.75
C PRO A 139 20.34 17.35 -20.28
N LEU A 140 21.61 17.14 -19.93
CA LEU A 140 22.07 16.60 -18.65
C LEU A 140 21.42 17.29 -17.45
N ILE A 141 21.44 18.63 -17.44
CA ILE A 141 20.94 19.42 -16.31
C ILE A 141 19.43 19.21 -16.14
N ILE A 142 18.67 19.19 -17.24
CA ILE A 142 17.22 19.02 -17.19
C ILE A 142 16.89 17.64 -16.67
N VAL A 143 17.45 16.58 -17.26
CA VAL A 143 17.14 15.19 -16.87
C VAL A 143 17.64 14.84 -15.48
N GLN A 144 18.65 15.55 -14.95
CA GLN A 144 19.08 15.45 -13.56
C GLN A 144 18.07 16.10 -12.60
N LEU A 145 17.56 17.29 -12.93
CA LEU A 145 16.58 18.01 -12.09
C LEU A 145 15.25 17.26 -11.95
N LEU A 146 14.91 16.36 -12.88
CA LEU A 146 13.71 15.54 -12.83
C LEU A 146 13.79 14.39 -11.80
N GLU A 147 14.98 14.01 -11.32
CA GLU A 147 15.21 12.81 -10.51
C GLU A 147 14.27 12.73 -9.30
N THR A 148 14.32 13.73 -8.41
CA THR A 148 13.62 13.67 -7.12
C THR A 148 12.10 13.63 -7.30
N THR A 149 11.56 14.44 -8.20
CA THR A 149 10.11 14.49 -8.46
C THR A 149 9.61 13.18 -9.08
N LEU A 150 10.29 12.64 -10.10
CA LEU A 150 9.89 11.38 -10.73
C LEU A 150 9.99 10.20 -9.77
N LEU A 151 11.04 10.15 -8.94
CA LEU A 151 11.14 9.14 -7.87
C LEU A 151 9.98 9.23 -6.89
N THR A 152 9.57 10.44 -6.51
CA THR A 152 8.44 10.66 -5.58
C THR A 152 7.13 10.15 -6.17
N LEU A 153 6.84 10.51 -7.42
CA LEU A 153 5.59 10.15 -8.11
C LEU A 153 5.49 8.64 -8.38
N VAL A 154 6.60 7.98 -8.72
CA VAL A 154 6.60 6.56 -9.08
C VAL A 154 6.70 5.64 -7.86
N ASN A 155 7.52 5.97 -6.86
CA ASN A 155 7.71 5.10 -5.68
C ASN A 155 6.39 4.81 -4.97
N TYR A 156 5.66 5.87 -4.59
CA TYR A 156 4.45 5.72 -3.80
C TYR A 156 3.33 5.07 -4.61
N ALA A 157 3.14 5.51 -5.85
CA ALA A 157 2.10 4.99 -6.73
C ALA A 157 2.27 3.48 -6.97
N SER A 158 3.48 3.06 -7.36
CA SER A 158 3.78 1.66 -7.66
C SER A 158 3.69 0.79 -6.40
N LEU A 159 4.15 1.29 -5.25
CA LEU A 159 4.04 0.60 -3.96
C LEU A 159 2.57 0.37 -3.57
N MET A 160 1.75 1.42 -3.64
CA MET A 160 0.33 1.38 -3.29
C MET A 160 -0.46 0.44 -4.21
N ALA A 161 -0.25 0.53 -5.53
CA ALA A 161 -0.90 -0.35 -6.49
C ALA A 161 -0.52 -1.82 -6.25
N THR A 162 0.75 -2.08 -5.94
CA THR A 162 1.23 -3.43 -5.60
C THR A 162 0.60 -3.94 -4.31
N ASN A 163 0.57 -3.12 -3.25
CA ASN A 163 -0.04 -3.49 -1.98
C ASN A 163 -1.52 -3.86 -2.18
N ALA A 164 -2.27 -2.98 -2.85
CA ALA A 164 -3.68 -3.19 -3.12
C ALA A 164 -3.97 -4.47 -3.95
N ALA A 165 -3.11 -4.79 -4.93
CA ALA A 165 -3.24 -6.03 -5.68
C ALA A 165 -3.02 -7.27 -4.82
N ARG A 166 -2.08 -7.23 -3.87
CA ARG A 166 -1.86 -8.33 -2.92
C ARG A 166 -3.07 -8.55 -2.01
N TYR A 167 -3.66 -7.47 -1.48
CA TYR A 167 -4.94 -7.55 -0.75
C TYR A 167 -6.05 -8.17 -1.60
N ARG A 168 -6.20 -7.77 -2.86
CA ARG A 168 -7.16 -8.38 -3.79
C ARG A 168 -6.90 -9.88 -3.98
N MET A 169 -5.64 -10.29 -4.08
CA MET A 169 -5.29 -11.71 -4.27
C MET A 169 -5.69 -12.56 -3.06
N VAL A 170 -5.47 -12.08 -1.84
CA VAL A 170 -5.83 -12.83 -0.61
C VAL A 170 -7.33 -12.75 -0.29
N ALA A 171 -8.01 -11.64 -0.59
CA ALA A 171 -9.45 -11.49 -0.37
C ALA A 171 -10.30 -12.23 -1.42
N GLY A 172 -9.71 -12.58 -2.56
CA GLY A 172 -10.42 -13.20 -3.67
C GLY A 172 -11.31 -12.22 -4.43
N LYS A 173 -12.11 -12.74 -5.38
CA LYS A 173 -12.93 -11.92 -6.29
C LYS A 173 -14.33 -11.60 -5.76
N HIS A 174 -14.80 -12.35 -4.77
CA HIS A 174 -16.18 -12.30 -4.31
C HIS A 174 -16.38 -11.33 -3.14
N VAL A 175 -15.32 -11.05 -2.38
CA VAL A 175 -15.35 -10.08 -1.28
C VAL A 175 -15.01 -8.69 -1.83
N LYS A 176 -15.78 -7.69 -1.41
CA LYS A 176 -15.52 -6.29 -1.77
C LYS A 176 -14.40 -5.71 -0.91
N LEU A 177 -13.57 -4.86 -1.51
CA LEU A 177 -12.48 -4.16 -0.83
C LEU A 177 -12.70 -2.65 -0.93
N LEU A 178 -12.76 -1.97 0.21
CA LEU A 178 -12.92 -0.53 0.29
C LEU A 178 -11.73 0.11 1.02
N GLU A 179 -11.20 1.19 0.45
CA GLU A 179 -10.09 1.95 1.04
C GLU A 179 -10.66 3.01 2.02
N PHE A 180 -10.40 2.82 3.31
CA PHE A 180 -10.90 3.64 4.43
C PHE A 180 -9.77 4.35 5.22
N GLY A 181 -8.61 4.51 4.59
CA GLY A 181 -7.37 4.94 5.22
C GLY A 181 -7.09 6.44 5.14
N LEU A 182 -7.87 7.25 4.43
CA LEU A 182 -7.63 8.70 4.26
C LEU A 182 -7.13 9.41 5.53
N ARG A 183 -7.76 9.15 6.69
CA ARG A 183 -7.41 9.77 7.99
C ARG A 183 -6.04 9.39 8.56
N ARG A 184 -5.35 8.40 7.98
CA ARG A 184 -4.03 7.89 8.37
C ARG A 184 -3.01 8.00 7.24
N ALA A 185 -3.43 8.46 6.05
CA ALA A 185 -2.54 8.60 4.92
C ALA A 185 -1.46 9.67 5.18
N GLN A 186 -0.31 9.52 4.52
CA GLN A 186 0.88 10.33 4.81
C GLN A 186 0.93 11.58 3.92
N GLY A 187 0.77 12.75 4.54
CA GLY A 187 0.84 14.04 3.85
C GLY A 187 -0.47 14.46 3.16
N PRO A 188 -0.52 15.70 2.63
CA PRO A 188 -1.73 16.29 2.07
C PRO A 188 -2.23 15.58 0.80
N ASP A 189 -1.33 15.07 -0.05
CA ASP A 189 -1.68 14.30 -1.25
C ASP A 189 -1.76 12.78 -1.00
N GLY A 190 -1.13 12.28 0.06
CA GLY A 190 -1.02 10.84 0.32
C GLY A 190 -2.38 10.15 0.38
N GLY A 191 -3.41 10.82 0.89
CA GLY A 191 -4.77 10.30 0.91
C GLY A 191 -5.41 10.18 -0.48
N LEU A 192 -5.21 11.16 -1.35
CA LEU A 192 -5.76 11.17 -2.70
C LEU A 192 -5.06 10.14 -3.59
N SER A 193 -3.73 10.14 -3.57
CA SER A 193 -2.89 9.16 -4.25
C SER A 193 -3.15 7.73 -3.75
N ALA A 194 -3.30 7.53 -2.44
CA ALA A 194 -3.65 6.21 -1.88
C ALA A 194 -4.95 5.66 -2.47
N SER A 195 -6.01 6.47 -2.52
CA SER A 195 -7.30 6.05 -3.07
C SER A 195 -7.21 5.70 -4.55
N LYS A 196 -6.53 6.55 -5.36
CA LYS A 196 -6.31 6.32 -6.80
C LYS A 196 -5.63 4.97 -7.03
N TYR A 197 -4.46 4.77 -6.43
CA TYR A 197 -3.64 3.59 -6.71
C TYR A 197 -4.16 2.33 -5.99
N SER A 198 -4.95 2.46 -4.92
CA SER A 198 -5.67 1.31 -4.34
C SER A 198 -6.74 0.79 -5.30
N TYR A 199 -7.49 1.70 -5.94
CA TYR A 199 -8.48 1.35 -6.95
C TYR A 199 -7.82 0.71 -8.18
N THR A 200 -6.69 1.27 -8.64
CA THR A 200 -5.86 0.67 -9.71
C THR A 200 -5.43 -0.75 -9.37
N GLY A 201 -4.95 -0.99 -8.15
CA GLY A 201 -4.49 -2.31 -7.69
C GLY A 201 -5.61 -3.34 -7.53
N GLY A 202 -6.86 -2.91 -7.36
CA GLY A 202 -8.03 -3.80 -7.41
C GLY A 202 -9.08 -3.59 -6.32
N PHE A 203 -9.02 -2.52 -5.53
CA PHE A 203 -10.07 -2.16 -4.56
C PHE A 203 -11.34 -1.69 -5.27
N ASP A 204 -12.52 -1.99 -4.75
CA ASP A 204 -13.80 -1.66 -5.40
C ASP A 204 -14.27 -0.22 -5.18
N GLY A 205 -13.73 0.49 -4.19
CA GLY A 205 -14.11 1.86 -3.88
C GLY A 205 -13.30 2.47 -2.74
N THR A 206 -13.65 3.70 -2.38
CA THR A 206 -12.97 4.48 -1.34
C THR A 206 -13.97 5.27 -0.48
N SER A 207 -13.56 5.61 0.74
CA SER A 207 -14.25 6.64 1.56
C SER A 207 -13.88 8.07 1.16
N ASN A 208 -12.84 8.26 0.35
CA ASN A 208 -12.31 9.57 -0.03
C ASN A 208 -13.19 10.24 -1.09
N VAL A 209 -14.01 11.19 -0.65
CA VAL A 209 -14.95 11.93 -1.51
C VAL A 209 -14.22 12.72 -2.61
N LEU A 210 -13.04 13.27 -2.31
CA LEU A 210 -12.25 14.02 -3.29
C LEU A 210 -11.72 13.09 -4.40
N ALA A 211 -11.28 11.88 -4.03
CA ALA A 211 -10.88 10.87 -5.02
C ALA A 211 -12.05 10.46 -5.92
N GLY A 212 -13.25 10.31 -5.35
CA GLY A 212 -14.47 10.07 -6.14
C GLY A 212 -14.77 11.19 -7.13
N LYS A 213 -14.63 12.45 -6.72
CA LYS A 213 -14.84 13.62 -7.59
C LYS A 213 -13.81 13.69 -8.72
N LEU A 214 -12.53 13.48 -8.43
CA LEU A 214 -11.44 13.70 -9.38
C LEU A 214 -11.22 12.52 -10.33
N PHE A 215 -11.43 11.30 -9.85
CA PHE A 215 -11.08 10.07 -10.57
C PHE A 215 -12.27 9.16 -10.86
N ASN A 216 -13.50 9.59 -10.53
CA ASN A 216 -14.73 8.81 -10.71
C ASN A 216 -14.70 7.44 -9.99
N ILE A 217 -13.93 7.34 -8.90
CA ILE A 217 -13.87 6.14 -8.07
C ILE A 217 -15.17 6.01 -7.26
N PRO A 218 -15.80 4.82 -7.19
CA PRO A 218 -16.98 4.62 -6.36
C PRO A 218 -16.74 4.99 -4.90
N VAL A 219 -17.53 5.94 -4.38
CA VAL A 219 -17.46 6.38 -2.99
C VAL A 219 -18.42 5.56 -2.14
N LYS A 220 -17.92 5.01 -1.02
CA LYS A 220 -18.69 4.23 -0.06
C LYS A 220 -18.33 4.64 1.37
N GLY A 221 -19.34 4.63 2.24
CA GLY A 221 -19.20 4.93 3.65
C GLY A 221 -20.49 4.61 4.40
N THR A 222 -20.37 4.50 5.72
CA THR A 222 -21.49 4.37 6.67
C THR A 222 -21.54 5.62 7.55
N HIS A 223 -22.08 5.50 8.77
CA HIS A 223 -21.79 6.44 9.85
C HIS A 223 -20.62 5.95 10.73
N ALA A 224 -20.16 6.79 11.66
CA ALA A 224 -19.08 6.51 12.60
C ALA A 224 -19.63 6.30 14.02
N HIS A 225 -18.82 5.73 14.92
CA HIS A 225 -19.16 5.60 16.35
C HIS A 225 -19.61 6.93 16.98
N ALA A 226 -18.96 8.04 16.63
CA ALA A 226 -19.33 9.38 17.14
C ALA A 226 -20.80 9.76 16.88
N TYR A 227 -21.39 9.26 15.77
CA TYR A 227 -22.80 9.47 15.48
C TYR A 227 -23.71 8.59 16.36
N ILE A 228 -23.31 7.35 16.66
CA ILE A 228 -24.07 6.51 17.58
C ILE A 228 -24.02 7.09 19.00
N THR A 229 -22.83 7.47 19.46
CA THR A 229 -22.62 7.99 20.82
C THR A 229 -23.16 9.41 21.04
N SER A 230 -23.63 10.09 20.01
CA SER A 230 -24.28 11.41 20.17
C SER A 230 -25.73 11.32 20.63
N PHE A 231 -26.28 10.11 20.76
CA PHE A 231 -27.64 9.87 21.24
C PHE A 231 -27.59 9.15 22.58
N SER A 232 -28.16 9.74 23.62
CA SER A 232 -28.23 9.10 24.95
C SER A 232 -29.49 8.26 25.14
N SER A 233 -30.59 8.64 24.48
CA SER A 233 -31.90 7.99 24.60
C SER A 233 -32.81 8.26 23.40
N ILE A 234 -33.90 7.51 23.28
CA ILE A 234 -34.98 7.75 22.31
C ILE A 234 -35.69 9.11 22.48
N GLY A 235 -35.50 9.78 23.62
CA GLY A 235 -36.04 11.13 23.86
C GLY A 235 -35.38 12.21 23.00
N GLU A 236 -34.17 11.97 22.50
CA GLU A 236 -33.41 12.93 21.68
C GLU A 236 -33.81 12.90 20.19
N LEU A 237 -34.62 11.91 19.79
CA LEU A 237 -35.15 11.75 18.43
C LEU A 237 -36.20 12.82 18.11
N LYS A 238 -35.77 13.88 17.42
CA LYS A 238 -36.65 14.99 16.99
C LYS A 238 -37.54 14.65 15.80
N THR A 239 -37.02 13.86 14.86
CA THR A 239 -37.77 13.43 13.66
C THR A 239 -38.01 11.93 13.76
N ARG A 240 -39.26 11.51 13.67
CA ARG A 240 -39.67 10.10 13.77
C ARG A 240 -40.47 9.61 12.56
N LEU A 241 -41.03 10.55 11.80
CA LEU A 241 -41.89 10.25 10.67
C LEU A 241 -41.07 10.01 9.40
N ILE A 242 -41.43 8.96 8.67
CA ILE A 242 -40.93 8.67 7.33
C ILE A 242 -42.12 8.36 6.42
N LYS A 243 -41.99 8.71 5.14
CA LYS A 243 -43.00 8.36 4.13
C LYS A 243 -42.85 6.91 3.73
N HIS A 244 -43.94 6.14 3.81
CA HIS A 244 -44.02 4.83 3.20
C HIS A 244 -43.74 4.94 1.69
N LYS A 245 -42.88 4.09 1.15
CA LYS A 245 -42.32 4.22 -0.22
C LYS A 245 -43.39 4.15 -1.31
N GLN A 246 -44.38 3.28 -1.14
CA GLN A 246 -45.47 3.09 -2.11
C GLN A 246 -46.68 4.01 -1.85
N THR A 247 -47.15 4.14 -0.61
CA THR A 247 -48.40 4.89 -0.31
C THR A 247 -48.16 6.38 -0.08
N GLY A 248 -46.94 6.80 0.25
CA GLY A 248 -46.59 8.18 0.58
C GLY A 248 -47.08 8.66 1.95
N ILE A 249 -47.76 7.81 2.72
CA ILE A 249 -48.28 8.12 4.06
C ILE A 249 -47.11 8.25 5.04
N LEU A 250 -47.18 9.25 5.92
CA LEU A 250 -46.21 9.43 7.00
C LEU A 250 -46.52 8.50 8.15
N GLU A 251 -45.54 7.71 8.57
CA GLU A 251 -45.63 6.77 9.69
C GLU A 251 -44.43 6.93 10.63
N ASP A 252 -44.60 6.62 11.91
CA ASP A 252 -43.55 6.70 12.92
C ASP A 252 -42.63 5.47 12.87
N LEU A 253 -41.41 5.67 12.39
CA LEU A 253 -40.42 4.59 12.24
C LEU A 253 -39.96 4.04 13.60
N LEU A 254 -39.89 4.88 14.64
CA LEU A 254 -39.49 4.45 15.97
C LEU A 254 -40.53 3.49 16.57
N GLU A 255 -41.81 3.78 16.38
CA GLU A 255 -42.88 2.91 16.87
C GLU A 255 -42.82 1.52 16.21
N HIS A 256 -42.65 1.47 14.89
CA HIS A 256 -42.44 0.21 14.16
C HIS A 256 -41.19 -0.53 14.65
N ALA A 257 -40.08 0.20 14.87
CA ALA A 257 -38.83 -0.40 15.36
C ALA A 257 -38.97 -0.96 16.77
N ILE A 258 -39.64 -0.27 17.70
CA ILE A 258 -39.89 -0.77 19.07
C ILE A 258 -40.72 -2.06 19.02
N ARG A 259 -41.75 -2.11 18.17
CA ARG A 259 -42.59 -3.31 17.99
C ARG A 259 -41.76 -4.50 17.51
N HIS A 260 -40.93 -4.32 16.49
CA HIS A 260 -40.03 -5.38 15.99
C HIS A 260 -38.96 -5.77 17.01
N ARG A 261 -38.40 -4.81 17.74
CA ARG A 261 -37.41 -5.05 18.79
C ARG A 261 -37.94 -6.00 19.87
N ALA A 262 -39.19 -5.81 20.29
CA ALA A 262 -39.84 -6.72 21.25
C ALA A 262 -40.00 -8.15 20.69
N LEU A 263 -40.41 -8.30 19.42
CA LEU A 263 -40.54 -9.61 18.77
C LEU A 263 -39.19 -10.30 18.59
N LEU A 264 -38.14 -9.54 18.26
CA LEU A 264 -36.78 -10.03 18.05
C LEU A 264 -36.08 -10.42 19.36
N SER A 265 -36.38 -9.74 20.47
CA SER A 265 -35.82 -10.06 21.79
C SER A 265 -36.03 -11.53 22.16
N HIS A 266 -37.23 -12.07 21.90
CA HIS A 266 -37.53 -13.48 22.11
C HIS A 266 -36.83 -14.42 21.11
N LEU A 267 -36.68 -13.99 19.86
CA LEU A 267 -36.05 -14.81 18.82
C LEU A 267 -34.54 -14.94 19.03
N LEU A 268 -33.90 -13.86 19.44
CA LEU A 268 -32.44 -13.78 19.62
C LEU A 268 -32.01 -14.14 21.05
N ASP A 269 -32.97 -14.21 21.97
CA ASP A 269 -32.76 -14.47 23.39
C ASP A 269 -31.75 -13.45 23.97
N VAL A 270 -32.16 -12.18 23.84
CA VAL A 270 -31.45 -10.97 24.27
C VAL A 270 -32.50 -10.03 24.87
N SER A 271 -32.30 -9.53 26.10
CA SER A 271 -33.28 -8.66 26.74
C SER A 271 -33.29 -7.28 26.06
N THR A 272 -34.49 -6.69 25.89
CA THR A 272 -34.58 -5.30 25.43
C THR A 272 -33.94 -4.32 26.41
N GLU A 273 -33.84 -4.65 27.70
CA GLU A 273 -33.22 -3.82 28.73
C GLU A 273 -31.68 -3.83 28.64
N GLU A 274 -31.08 -4.87 28.06
CA GLU A 274 -29.63 -4.96 27.83
C GLU A 274 -29.19 -4.15 26.61
N SER A 275 -30.13 -3.81 25.73
CA SER A 275 -29.84 -3.12 24.46
C SER A 275 -29.96 -1.60 24.61
N SER A 276 -28.97 -0.87 24.08
CA SER A 276 -28.87 0.58 24.20
C SER A 276 -30.02 1.30 23.49
N GLU A 277 -30.75 2.14 24.23
CA GLU A 277 -31.78 3.03 23.67
C GLU A 277 -31.19 4.15 22.81
N GLY A 278 -30.03 4.70 23.21
CA GLY A 278 -29.32 5.70 22.43
C GLY A 278 -28.88 5.15 21.07
N GLU A 279 -28.41 3.91 21.03
CA GLU A 279 -28.04 3.24 19.78
C GLU A 279 -29.25 3.02 18.87
N LEU A 280 -30.39 2.56 19.40
CA LEU A 280 -31.64 2.48 18.65
C LEU A 280 -32.03 3.84 18.08
N ALA A 281 -31.95 4.88 18.90
CA ALA A 281 -32.32 6.24 18.50
C ALA A 281 -31.47 6.75 17.34
N ALA A 282 -30.15 6.52 17.41
CA ALA A 282 -29.22 6.86 16.35
C ALA A 282 -29.52 6.09 15.05
N MET A 283 -29.79 4.77 15.14
CA MET A 283 -30.11 3.94 13.98
C MET A 283 -31.43 4.36 13.31
N VAL A 284 -32.48 4.61 14.09
CA VAL A 284 -33.76 5.15 13.56
C VAL A 284 -33.53 6.50 12.90
N SER A 285 -32.78 7.40 13.55
CA SER A 285 -32.48 8.72 12.99
C SER A 285 -31.72 8.62 11.66
N TYR A 286 -30.76 7.69 11.55
CA TYR A 286 -30.01 7.48 10.31
C TYR A 286 -30.88 6.83 9.22
N ALA A 287 -31.74 5.89 9.58
CA ALA A 287 -32.68 5.23 8.68
C ALA A 287 -33.71 6.22 8.09
N ILE A 288 -34.19 7.20 8.87
CA ILE A 288 -35.08 8.25 8.36
C ILE A 288 -34.37 9.12 7.31
N ALA A 289 -33.08 9.44 7.54
CA ALA A 289 -32.30 10.25 6.61
C ALA A 289 -31.91 9.48 5.34
N PHE A 290 -31.62 8.18 5.45
CA PHE A 290 -31.11 7.34 4.36
C PHE A 290 -31.84 5.99 4.27
N PRO A 291 -33.14 5.95 3.96
CA PRO A 291 -33.93 4.72 4.08
C PRO A 291 -33.55 3.64 3.05
N ASP A 292 -33.15 4.04 1.84
CA ASP A 292 -32.60 3.12 0.82
C ASP A 292 -31.09 2.85 0.98
N GLY A 293 -30.45 3.55 1.92
CA GLY A 293 -29.01 3.51 2.17
C GLY A 293 -28.63 2.99 3.55
N PHE A 294 -29.59 2.45 4.31
CA PHE A 294 -29.42 2.17 5.72
C PHE A 294 -28.41 1.03 5.95
N MET A 295 -27.24 1.39 6.47
CA MET A 295 -26.22 0.48 6.95
C MET A 295 -25.76 0.94 8.31
N ALA A 296 -25.70 0.03 9.28
CA ALA A 296 -25.44 0.39 10.67
C ALA A 296 -24.16 -0.21 11.24
N LEU A 297 -23.48 0.55 12.09
CA LEU A 297 -22.38 0.09 12.92
C LEU A 297 -22.95 -0.56 14.17
N VAL A 298 -22.62 -1.82 14.45
CA VAL A 298 -23.33 -2.65 15.44
C VAL A 298 -22.52 -3.03 16.67
N ASP A 299 -21.28 -2.58 16.79
CA ASP A 299 -20.36 -2.95 17.87
C ASP A 299 -19.97 -1.76 18.76
N THR A 300 -20.82 -0.73 18.86
CA THR A 300 -20.50 0.45 19.69
C THR A 300 -20.56 0.14 21.19
N TYR A 301 -21.56 -0.63 21.63
CA TYR A 301 -21.77 -0.96 23.04
C TYR A 301 -21.56 -2.44 23.36
N ASP A 302 -21.44 -3.28 22.34
CA ASP A 302 -21.26 -4.73 22.47
C ASP A 302 -19.78 -5.09 22.66
N VAL A 303 -19.30 -5.00 23.91
CA VAL A 303 -17.90 -5.29 24.29
C VAL A 303 -17.80 -6.67 24.97
N LYS A 304 -16.78 -7.48 24.63
CA LYS A 304 -16.52 -8.76 25.29
C LYS A 304 -16.30 -8.58 26.80
N SER A 305 -17.09 -9.24 27.64
CA SER A 305 -16.68 -9.67 28.98
C SER A 305 -15.82 -10.93 28.83
N ARG A 306 -14.52 -10.86 29.14
CA ARG A 306 -13.77 -12.07 29.47
C ARG A 306 -13.92 -12.27 30.98
N GLU A 307 -14.89 -13.06 31.41
CA GLU A 307 -14.83 -13.66 32.74
C GLU A 307 -14.08 -14.99 32.62
N THR A 308 -12.78 -14.96 32.85
CA THR A 308 -12.02 -16.18 33.18
C THR A 308 -12.28 -16.51 34.65
N GLU A 309 -13.28 -17.33 34.95
CA GLU A 309 -13.32 -18.04 36.22
C GLU A 309 -12.26 -19.16 36.18
N GLN A 310 -11.10 -18.91 36.78
CA GLN A 310 -10.20 -19.98 37.18
C GLN A 310 -10.81 -20.70 38.39
N ALA A 311 -11.42 -21.86 38.15
CA ALA A 311 -11.69 -22.83 39.19
C ALA A 311 -10.36 -23.45 39.67
N ASN A 312 -9.69 -22.79 40.62
CA ASN A 312 -8.64 -23.40 41.42
C ASN A 312 -9.25 -23.97 42.70
N THR A 313 -9.57 -25.25 42.68
CA THR A 313 -9.71 -26.06 43.90
C THR A 313 -8.66 -27.16 43.86
N GLU A 314 -7.60 -27.01 44.65
CA GLU A 314 -6.86 -28.14 45.26
C GLU A 314 -6.19 -27.69 46.58
N PRO A 315 -5.89 -28.64 47.49
CA PRO A 315 -6.15 -28.48 48.93
C PRO A 315 -4.99 -27.88 49.74
N LYS A 316 -5.34 -27.20 50.84
CA LYS A 316 -4.38 -26.70 51.85
C LYS A 316 -3.67 -27.86 52.55
N LEU A 317 -2.37 -27.98 52.33
CA LEU A 317 -1.44 -28.66 53.23
C LEU A 317 -0.81 -27.61 54.16
N ILE A 318 -1.00 -27.81 55.46
CA ILE A 318 -0.39 -27.07 56.56
C ILE A 318 1.10 -27.46 56.62
N ASN A 319 1.99 -26.47 56.75
CA ASN A 319 3.13 -26.54 57.67
C ASN A 319 3.76 -25.16 57.87
N ASP A 320 3.78 -24.74 59.13
CA ASP A 320 4.55 -23.62 59.67
C ASP A 320 6.05 -23.84 59.49
N ILE A 321 6.81 -22.75 59.28
CA ILE A 321 8.11 -22.46 59.91
C ILE A 321 8.41 -20.95 59.76
N LYS A 322 8.81 -20.33 60.87
CA LYS A 322 9.20 -18.91 61.05
C LYS A 322 10.61 -18.62 60.50
N SER A 323 10.86 -17.42 59.97
CA SER A 323 11.96 -16.53 60.42
C SER A 323 11.95 -15.16 59.73
N GLU A 324 12.53 -14.19 60.42
CA GLU A 324 12.43 -12.72 60.34
C GLU A 324 13.22 -11.98 59.22
N ASN A 325 12.90 -10.67 59.13
CA ASN A 325 13.73 -9.49 58.79
C ASN A 325 13.80 -8.97 57.33
N SER A 326 13.17 -7.79 57.09
CA SER A 326 13.80 -6.53 56.61
C SER A 326 12.78 -5.42 56.22
N PRO A 327 13.14 -4.10 56.25
CA PRO A 327 12.23 -2.96 56.51
C PRO A 327 11.64 -2.25 55.27
N PRO A 328 10.66 -1.30 55.43
CA PRO A 328 9.80 -0.84 54.33
C PRO A 328 10.34 0.38 53.56
N LYS A 329 10.03 0.45 52.25
CA LYS A 329 10.22 1.60 51.36
C LYS A 329 9.03 2.58 51.41
N PRO A 330 9.23 3.90 51.14
CA PRO A 330 8.21 4.92 51.33
C PRO A 330 7.33 5.17 50.08
N LYS A 331 6.09 5.61 50.32
CA LYS A 331 5.08 6.03 49.33
C LYS A 331 5.40 7.41 48.73
N PRO A 332 5.09 7.69 47.46
CA PRO A 332 5.02 9.05 46.95
C PRO A 332 3.61 9.66 47.12
N LYS A 333 3.57 10.90 47.61
CA LYS A 333 2.39 11.76 47.66
C LYS A 333 2.29 12.63 46.40
N SER A 334 1.04 12.81 45.98
CA SER A 334 0.46 13.84 45.11
C SER A 334 1.13 15.21 45.15
N LYS A 335 1.14 15.91 44.00
CA LYS A 335 0.97 17.37 43.95
C LYS A 335 0.37 17.85 42.64
N THR A 336 -0.50 18.83 42.81
CA THR A 336 -1.36 19.60 41.91
C THR A 336 -0.62 20.69 41.15
N SER A 337 -1.26 21.15 40.06
CA SER A 337 -1.07 22.39 39.28
C SER A 337 -0.97 23.65 40.17
N PRO A 338 -0.47 24.82 39.67
CA PRO A 338 -1.29 25.68 38.78
C PRO A 338 -0.57 26.67 37.79
N SER A 339 -1.38 27.13 36.83
CA SER A 339 -1.56 28.49 36.26
C SER A 339 -0.41 29.45 35.85
N SER A 340 -0.38 29.75 34.54
CA SER A 340 -0.45 31.04 33.82
C SER A 340 0.12 32.39 34.36
N ASN A 341 0.69 33.10 33.38
CA ASN A 341 0.74 34.57 33.11
C ASN A 341 1.99 35.41 33.47
N GLY A 342 2.37 36.24 32.49
CA GLY A 342 3.23 37.44 32.58
C GLY A 342 4.42 37.39 31.61
N HIS A 343 4.43 38.06 30.45
CA HIS A 343 4.90 39.46 30.23
C HIS A 343 6.30 39.71 30.85
N GLN A 344 7.29 40.36 30.25
CA GLN A 344 7.46 41.20 29.06
C GLN A 344 8.99 41.49 28.94
N ASN A 345 9.45 41.82 27.74
CA ASN A 345 10.47 42.83 27.37
C ASN A 345 11.87 42.93 28.02
N GLY A 346 12.84 43.25 27.14
CA GLY A 346 13.95 44.17 27.41
C GLY A 346 15.33 43.51 27.28
N GLN A 347 15.97 43.59 26.11
CA GLN A 347 16.98 44.61 25.75
C GLN A 347 18.24 44.62 26.65
N GLY A 348 19.42 44.54 26.02
CA GLY A 348 20.64 45.10 26.59
C GLY A 348 21.94 44.36 26.33
N ILE A 349 22.50 44.56 25.13
CA ILE A 349 23.89 45.01 24.85
C ILE A 349 25.02 44.48 25.75
N GLY A 350 26.06 43.91 25.13
CA GLY A 350 27.40 43.85 25.73
C GLY A 350 28.40 42.95 25.01
N HIS A 351 29.09 43.51 24.01
CA HIS A 351 30.35 42.99 23.46
C HIS A 351 31.39 42.67 24.56
N VAL A 352 32.28 41.70 24.32
CA VAL A 352 33.76 41.90 24.28
C VAL A 352 34.47 40.64 23.76
N ASN A 353 35.45 40.90 22.89
CA ASN A 353 36.39 39.99 22.23
C ASN A 353 37.30 39.18 23.19
N GLY A 354 37.80 38.04 22.71
CA GLY A 354 38.88 37.30 23.37
C GLY A 354 39.57 36.31 22.44
N HIS A 355 40.63 36.79 21.79
CA HIS A 355 41.53 36.11 20.87
C HIS A 355 42.32 34.94 21.53
N LYS A 356 42.71 33.99 20.65
CA LYS A 356 44.06 33.42 20.45
C LYS A 356 44.40 31.99 20.97
N THR A 357 45.08 31.32 20.03
CA THR A 357 46.29 30.47 20.11
C THR A 357 46.18 28.94 20.23
N ASN A 358 46.51 28.32 19.10
CA ASN A 358 47.67 27.43 18.83
C ASN A 358 47.99 26.27 19.78
N GLY A 359 48.28 25.12 19.16
CA GLY A 359 49.49 24.37 19.54
C GLY A 359 49.39 22.85 19.55
N HIS A 360 49.74 22.26 18.40
CA HIS A 360 50.72 21.17 18.25
C HIS A 360 50.65 19.87 19.09
N GLN A 361 50.43 18.78 18.35
CA GLN A 361 51.38 17.66 18.11
C GLN A 361 51.80 16.67 19.22
N ASN A 362 51.75 15.40 18.78
CA ASN A 362 52.73 14.31 18.87
C ASN A 362 52.52 13.15 19.86
N GLY A 363 52.78 11.95 19.31
CA GLY A 363 53.27 10.76 20.01
C GLY A 363 52.31 9.57 19.93
N VAL A 364 52.37 8.64 18.94
CA VAL A 364 53.36 7.53 18.76
C VAL A 364 53.20 6.49 19.91
N ALA A 365 53.05 5.18 19.75
CA ALA A 365 53.67 4.18 18.86
C ALA A 365 52.86 2.85 18.94
N LEU A 366 52.72 2.04 17.87
CA LEU A 366 53.54 0.84 17.49
C LEU A 366 53.40 -0.34 18.51
N HIS A 367 53.26 -1.62 18.15
CA HIS A 367 53.84 -2.36 17.02
C HIS A 367 53.23 -3.79 16.86
N ASN A 368 53.12 -4.23 15.59
CA ASN A 368 53.54 -5.50 14.97
C ASN A 368 53.20 -6.90 15.53
N GLY A 369 52.81 -7.79 14.60
CA GLY A 369 53.57 -9.04 14.42
C GLY A 369 52.79 -10.31 14.01
N SER A 370 52.64 -10.53 12.70
CA SER A 370 52.86 -11.78 11.95
C SER A 370 52.71 -13.16 12.62
N ARG A 371 51.96 -14.09 11.98
CA ARG A 371 52.45 -15.44 11.57
C ARG A 371 51.34 -16.32 10.96
N SER A 372 51.65 -16.93 9.83
CA SER A 372 51.20 -18.25 9.36
C SER A 372 52.47 -19.02 8.96
N PRO A 373 52.50 -20.34 8.65
CA PRO A 373 51.62 -21.49 8.97
C PRO A 373 52.40 -22.69 9.61
N LYS A 374 51.74 -23.80 9.96
CA LYS A 374 52.16 -25.22 9.72
C LYS A 374 51.39 -26.28 10.56
N ASP A 375 50.85 -27.26 9.83
CA ASP A 375 50.83 -28.73 9.99
C ASP A 375 50.60 -29.40 11.36
N THR A 376 49.61 -30.31 11.41
CA THR A 376 49.81 -31.75 11.72
C THR A 376 48.56 -32.59 11.44
N ASP A 377 48.78 -33.72 10.77
CA ASP A 377 47.89 -34.87 10.51
C ASP A 377 47.25 -35.47 11.77
N ILE A 378 46.04 -36.07 11.64
CA ILE A 378 45.71 -37.43 12.13
C ILE A 378 44.61 -38.06 11.22
N GLN A 379 44.87 -39.28 10.75
CA GLN A 379 43.99 -40.22 10.05
C GLN A 379 43.01 -40.94 10.99
N ASP A 380 41.87 -41.44 10.46
CA ASP A 380 41.26 -42.79 10.71
C ASP A 380 39.71 -42.76 10.59
N THR A 381 39.12 -43.30 9.52
CA THR A 381 38.62 -44.68 9.28
C THR A 381 37.13 -44.93 9.65
N ASN A 382 36.40 -45.31 8.59
CA ASN A 382 35.07 -45.95 8.41
C ASN A 382 34.73 -47.13 9.38
N PRO A 383 33.60 -47.89 9.24
CA PRO A 383 32.19 -47.62 8.84
C PRO A 383 31.12 -48.45 9.65
N SER A 384 29.84 -48.35 9.22
CA SER A 384 28.80 -49.42 9.19
C SER A 384 28.12 -49.91 10.49
N THR A 385 26.78 -49.95 10.51
CA THR A 385 25.99 -51.18 10.25
C THR A 385 24.48 -50.97 10.43
N THR A 386 23.77 -51.22 9.32
CA THR A 386 22.35 -51.57 9.25
C THR A 386 22.25 -53.08 9.46
N THR A 387 21.25 -53.57 10.21
CA THR A 387 20.88 -55.00 10.17
C THR A 387 19.41 -55.15 9.79
N THR A 388 19.21 -55.77 8.63
CA THR A 388 17.94 -56.23 8.07
C THR A 388 17.54 -57.59 8.64
N LYS A 389 16.23 -57.85 8.76
CA LYS A 389 15.67 -59.19 8.56
C LYS A 389 14.38 -59.10 7.75
N THR A 390 14.40 -59.77 6.61
CA THR A 390 13.32 -59.98 5.65
C THR A 390 12.55 -61.24 6.03
N THR A 391 11.24 -61.28 5.80
CA THR A 391 10.49 -62.51 5.48
C THR A 391 9.24 -62.16 4.70
N ALA A 392 8.85 -63.07 3.82
CA ALA A 392 8.01 -62.84 2.65
C ALA A 392 6.52 -63.20 2.85
N THR A 393 5.73 -62.88 1.81
CA THR A 393 4.42 -63.43 1.40
C THR A 393 3.16 -63.11 2.22
N ALA A 394 2.19 -62.43 1.59
CA ALA A 394 0.87 -62.98 1.23
C ALA A 394 -0.17 -61.87 0.94
N THR A 395 -0.98 -62.15 -0.07
CA THR A 395 -2.22 -61.47 -0.51
C THR A 395 -3.23 -61.19 0.61
N GLY A 396 -3.95 -60.05 0.54
CA GLY A 396 -5.12 -59.83 1.39
C GLY A 396 -5.79 -58.47 1.22
N THR A 397 -6.80 -58.42 0.36
CA THR A 397 -7.78 -57.33 0.26
C THR A 397 -8.49 -57.13 1.60
N LEU A 398 -8.45 -55.94 2.19
CA LEU A 398 -9.41 -55.51 3.21
C LEU A 398 -9.77 -54.05 3.00
N LYS A 399 -11.00 -53.83 2.54
CA LYS A 399 -11.73 -52.59 2.68
C LYS A 399 -11.91 -52.29 4.16
N THR A 400 -11.49 -51.11 4.60
CA THR A 400 -12.03 -50.49 5.81
C THR A 400 -12.44 -49.06 5.49
N THR A 401 -13.75 -48.91 5.32
CA THR A 401 -14.49 -47.67 5.42
C THR A 401 -14.31 -47.13 6.84
N THR A 402 -13.71 -45.95 6.99
CA THR A 402 -13.84 -45.16 8.22
C THR A 402 -14.35 -43.79 7.85
N VAL A 403 -15.66 -43.64 8.02
CA VAL A 403 -16.35 -42.37 8.19
C VAL A 403 -15.86 -41.80 9.53
N SER A 404 -15.02 -40.76 9.49
CA SER A 404 -14.75 -39.95 10.69
C SER A 404 -15.68 -38.75 10.68
N ASN A 405 -16.81 -38.89 11.39
CA ASN A 405 -17.61 -37.77 11.87
C ASN A 405 -16.73 -36.91 12.78
N GLY A 406 -16.13 -35.85 12.23
CA GLY A 406 -15.56 -34.77 13.01
C GLY A 406 -16.65 -33.77 13.39
N THR A 407 -17.50 -34.14 14.35
CA THR A 407 -18.30 -33.14 15.10
C THR A 407 -17.32 -32.28 15.89
N ALA A 408 -17.07 -31.07 15.40
CA ALA A 408 -16.42 -30.03 16.19
C ALA A 408 -17.24 -29.80 17.46
N TYR A 409 -16.68 -30.12 18.61
CA TYR A 409 -17.23 -29.74 19.91
C TYR A 409 -17.15 -28.21 20.02
N LEU A 410 -18.26 -27.52 19.73
CA LEU A 410 -18.47 -26.14 20.15
C LEU A 410 -18.79 -26.16 21.65
N PRO A 411 -18.03 -25.46 22.52
CA PRO A 411 -18.34 -25.37 23.94
C PRO A 411 -19.76 -24.81 24.14
N LYS A 412 -20.55 -25.44 25.01
CA LYS A 412 -21.96 -25.10 25.29
C LYS A 412 -22.20 -23.75 25.99
N TYR A 413 -21.16 -22.92 26.15
CA TYR A 413 -21.24 -21.57 26.69
C TYR A 413 -20.29 -20.67 25.89
N VAL A 414 -20.72 -20.24 24.70
CA VAL A 414 -20.11 -19.11 24.02
C VAL A 414 -21.01 -17.91 24.24
N GLU A 415 -20.51 -16.94 24.99
CA GLU A 415 -21.23 -15.72 25.34
C GLU A 415 -21.64 -14.97 24.07
N LYS A 416 -22.94 -14.63 23.94
CA LYS A 416 -23.48 -13.93 22.78
C LYS A 416 -22.92 -12.51 22.75
N SER A 417 -22.15 -12.18 21.70
CA SER A 417 -21.41 -10.93 21.60
C SER A 417 -22.18 -9.78 20.91
N PHE A 418 -23.50 -9.92 20.71
CA PHE A 418 -24.37 -8.83 20.23
C PHE A 418 -25.62 -8.77 21.10
N ARG A 419 -25.55 -8.05 22.22
CA ARG A 419 -26.69 -7.78 23.10
C ARG A 419 -27.41 -6.48 22.72
N SER A 420 -26.79 -5.61 21.94
CA SER A 420 -27.36 -4.31 21.58
C SER A 420 -27.51 -4.10 20.07
N GLY A 421 -26.40 -4.00 19.34
CA GLY A 421 -26.38 -3.41 18.00
C GLY A 421 -27.09 -4.25 16.96
N LEU A 422 -26.94 -5.58 17.00
CA LEU A 422 -27.59 -6.48 16.03
C LEU A 422 -29.10 -6.56 16.24
N LEU A 423 -29.56 -6.50 17.50
CA LEU A 423 -30.98 -6.44 17.85
C LEU A 423 -31.59 -5.13 17.35
N ASN A 424 -30.97 -3.99 17.68
CA ASN A 424 -31.41 -2.66 17.27
C ASN A 424 -31.43 -2.51 15.74
N PHE A 425 -30.36 -2.92 15.06
CA PHE A 425 -30.30 -2.89 13.60
C PHE A 425 -31.41 -3.72 12.98
N SER A 426 -31.61 -4.96 13.45
CA SER A 426 -32.63 -5.85 12.90
C SER A 426 -34.04 -5.29 13.08
N ALA A 427 -34.31 -4.66 14.22
CA ALA A 427 -35.57 -4.00 14.50
C ALA A 427 -35.84 -2.83 13.54
N VAL A 428 -34.85 -1.97 13.31
CA VAL A 428 -34.97 -0.84 12.38
C VAL A 428 -35.06 -1.32 10.93
N ALA A 429 -34.32 -2.36 10.55
CA ALA A 429 -34.36 -2.92 9.20
C ALA A 429 -35.74 -3.55 8.88
N LEU A 430 -36.38 -4.23 9.84
CA LEU A 430 -37.75 -4.71 9.69
C LEU A 430 -38.76 -3.55 9.68
N ALA A 431 -38.56 -2.51 10.47
CA ALA A 431 -39.41 -1.32 10.43
C ALA A 431 -39.35 -0.61 9.06
N LEU A 432 -38.16 -0.53 8.46
CA LEU A 432 -38.00 -0.04 7.08
C LEU A 432 -38.71 -0.94 6.06
N ASN A 433 -38.66 -2.26 6.25
CA ASN A 433 -39.35 -3.23 5.39
C ASN A 433 -40.86 -2.98 5.35
N ASP A 434 -41.47 -2.76 6.51
CA ASP A 434 -42.90 -2.49 6.63
C ASP A 434 -43.32 -1.22 5.88
N LEU A 435 -42.38 -0.28 5.71
CA LEU A 435 -42.58 0.98 5.00
C LEU A 435 -42.08 0.95 3.55
N GLY A 436 -41.71 -0.23 3.04
CA GLY A 436 -41.33 -0.47 1.66
C GLY A 436 -39.87 -0.18 1.29
N TYR A 437 -38.99 -0.03 2.28
CA TYR A 437 -37.54 0.18 2.11
C TYR A 437 -36.75 -1.05 2.53
N HIS A 438 -35.51 -1.19 2.03
CA HIS A 438 -34.62 -2.27 2.42
C HIS A 438 -33.31 -1.72 2.98
N ALA A 439 -32.89 -2.28 4.11
CA ALA A 439 -31.56 -2.04 4.66
C ALA A 439 -30.46 -2.67 3.78
N LEU A 440 -29.25 -2.13 3.83
CA LEU A 440 -28.10 -2.61 3.08
C LEU A 440 -27.27 -3.63 3.86
N GLY A 441 -27.10 -3.43 5.17
CA GLY A 441 -26.24 -4.30 5.97
C GLY A 441 -25.73 -3.70 7.27
N ILE A 442 -24.70 -4.34 7.82
CA ILE A 442 -24.02 -3.93 9.05
C ILE A 442 -22.53 -3.71 8.83
N ARG A 443 -21.92 -2.96 9.73
CA ARG A 443 -20.47 -2.82 9.89
C ARG A 443 -20.03 -3.29 11.28
N ILE A 444 -19.00 -4.12 11.31
CA ILE A 444 -18.33 -4.61 12.53
C ILE A 444 -16.91 -4.03 12.52
N ASP A 445 -16.52 -3.31 13.57
CA ASP A 445 -15.24 -2.56 13.66
C ASP A 445 -14.37 -3.02 14.84
N SER A 446 -14.72 -4.12 15.52
CA SER A 446 -14.00 -4.64 16.68
C SER A 446 -14.41 -6.08 17.01
N GLY A 447 -13.73 -6.68 17.99
CA GLY A 447 -13.99 -8.04 18.44
C GLY A 447 -13.41 -9.12 17.52
N ASP A 448 -13.96 -10.32 17.60
CA ASP A 448 -13.54 -11.45 16.76
C ASP A 448 -14.33 -11.45 15.45
N LEU A 449 -13.75 -10.87 14.40
CA LEU A 449 -14.45 -10.62 13.14
C LEU A 449 -14.96 -11.91 12.48
N ALA A 450 -14.24 -13.04 12.59
CA ALA A 450 -14.69 -14.31 12.04
C ALA A 450 -15.96 -14.79 12.76
N TYR A 451 -15.89 -14.91 14.09
CA TYR A 451 -17.01 -15.34 14.92
C TYR A 451 -18.22 -14.40 14.77
N LEU A 452 -18.00 -13.09 14.89
CA LEU A 452 -19.07 -12.09 14.83
C LEU A 452 -19.76 -12.05 13.46
N SER A 453 -19.01 -12.22 12.37
CA SER A 453 -19.62 -12.30 11.04
C SER A 453 -20.51 -13.53 10.88
N CYS A 454 -20.10 -14.68 11.43
CA CYS A 454 -20.92 -15.89 11.40
C CYS A 454 -22.19 -15.72 12.24
N LEU A 455 -22.05 -15.20 13.46
CA LEU A 455 -23.19 -14.91 14.34
C LEU A 455 -24.18 -13.92 13.71
N ALA A 456 -23.68 -12.88 13.04
CA ALA A 456 -24.52 -11.94 12.31
C ALA A 456 -25.28 -12.61 11.15
N ARG A 457 -24.60 -13.45 10.35
CA ARG A 457 -25.24 -14.18 9.25
C ARG A 457 -26.32 -15.15 9.75
N GLU A 458 -26.04 -15.92 10.80
CA GLU A 458 -27.04 -16.82 11.40
C GLU A 458 -28.25 -16.06 11.93
N THR A 459 -28.02 -14.88 12.52
CA THR A 459 -29.10 -13.99 12.97
C THR A 459 -29.94 -13.52 11.79
N PHE A 460 -29.31 -13.10 10.70
CA PHE A 460 -30.02 -12.68 9.48
C PHE A 460 -30.85 -13.80 8.87
N GLU A 461 -30.35 -15.04 8.88
CA GLU A 461 -31.08 -16.22 8.40
C GLU A 461 -32.32 -16.51 9.28
N LYS A 462 -32.17 -16.50 10.61
CA LYS A 462 -33.29 -16.68 11.55
C LYS A 462 -34.37 -15.62 11.39
N VAL A 463 -33.97 -14.35 11.24
CA VAL A 463 -34.91 -13.24 11.02
C VAL A 463 -35.61 -13.39 9.67
N ALA A 464 -34.86 -13.69 8.61
CA ALA A 464 -35.42 -13.90 7.28
C ALA A 464 -36.50 -14.99 7.26
N GLU A 465 -36.25 -16.11 7.93
CA GLU A 465 -37.20 -17.22 8.04
C GLU A 465 -38.41 -16.84 8.88
N ARG A 466 -38.18 -16.30 10.10
CA ARG A 466 -39.24 -15.99 11.05
C ARG A 466 -40.24 -14.96 10.52
N PHE A 467 -39.74 -13.92 9.87
CA PHE A 467 -40.55 -12.80 9.37
C PHE A 467 -40.87 -12.92 7.88
N LYS A 468 -40.46 -14.01 7.22
CA LYS A 468 -40.68 -14.27 5.79
C LYS A 468 -40.14 -13.15 4.88
N VAL A 469 -38.97 -12.61 5.22
CA VAL A 469 -38.28 -11.53 4.50
C VAL A 469 -36.97 -12.08 3.90
N PRO A 470 -37.02 -12.79 2.75
CA PRO A 470 -35.88 -13.54 2.24
C PRO A 470 -34.68 -12.65 1.87
N TRP A 471 -34.87 -11.36 1.59
CA TRP A 471 -33.77 -10.44 1.28
C TRP A 471 -32.88 -10.17 2.51
N PHE A 472 -33.40 -10.34 3.71
CA PHE A 472 -32.70 -10.08 4.96
C PHE A 472 -31.48 -11.02 5.13
N ASN A 473 -31.57 -12.25 4.64
CA ASN A 473 -30.45 -13.19 4.67
C ASN A 473 -29.27 -12.77 3.77
N LYS A 474 -29.45 -11.80 2.85
CA LYS A 474 -28.42 -11.28 1.93
C LYS A 474 -27.85 -9.93 2.38
N LEU A 475 -28.20 -9.46 3.58
CA LEU A 475 -27.65 -8.23 4.13
C LEU A 475 -26.11 -8.28 4.14
N THR A 476 -25.50 -7.18 3.73
CA THR A 476 -24.04 -7.09 3.58
C THR A 476 -23.39 -7.01 4.96
N ILE A 477 -22.34 -7.80 5.19
CA ILE A 477 -21.50 -7.70 6.39
C ILE A 477 -20.19 -7.03 5.99
N VAL A 478 -19.98 -5.80 6.45
CA VAL A 478 -18.72 -5.07 6.31
C VAL A 478 -17.89 -5.27 7.57
N ALA A 479 -16.62 -5.64 7.42
CA ALA A 479 -15.67 -5.64 8.52
C ALA A 479 -14.58 -4.59 8.30
N SER A 480 -14.24 -3.87 9.36
CA SER A 480 -13.08 -2.98 9.43
C SER A 480 -12.33 -3.21 10.74
N ASN A 481 -11.20 -2.50 10.92
CA ASN A 481 -10.27 -2.54 12.07
C ASN A 481 -9.02 -3.42 11.89
N ASP A 482 -7.86 -2.76 11.79
CA ASP A 482 -6.52 -3.35 11.69
C ASP A 482 -6.39 -4.56 10.74
N ILE A 483 -7.19 -4.55 9.66
CA ILE A 483 -7.17 -5.59 8.64
C ILE A 483 -5.90 -5.46 7.80
N ASN A 484 -5.14 -6.55 7.73
CA ASN A 484 -3.98 -6.70 6.86
C ASN A 484 -4.06 -8.03 6.05
N GLU A 485 -3.07 -8.30 5.19
CA GLU A 485 -3.04 -9.52 4.36
C GLU A 485 -3.16 -10.80 5.21
N ASP A 486 -2.39 -10.90 6.31
CA ASP A 486 -2.37 -12.08 7.19
C ASP A 486 -3.70 -12.26 7.91
N THR A 487 -4.34 -11.15 8.30
CA THR A 487 -5.67 -11.16 8.91
C THR A 487 -6.71 -11.71 7.94
N ILE A 488 -6.70 -11.29 6.67
CA ILE A 488 -7.63 -11.81 5.66
C ILE A 488 -7.41 -13.30 5.42
N LEU A 489 -6.16 -13.77 5.35
CA LEU A 489 -5.85 -15.19 5.23
C LEU A 489 -6.40 -15.99 6.42
N SER A 490 -6.16 -15.52 7.64
CA SER A 490 -6.68 -16.14 8.86
C SER A 490 -8.21 -16.17 8.90
N LEU A 491 -8.88 -15.09 8.45
CA LEU A 491 -10.34 -15.06 8.35
C LEU A 491 -10.84 -16.09 7.33
N ASN A 492 -10.20 -16.18 6.15
CA ASN A 492 -10.59 -17.12 5.11
C ASN A 492 -10.52 -18.58 5.59
N GLU A 493 -9.47 -18.93 6.34
CA GLU A 493 -9.29 -20.26 6.94
C GLU A 493 -10.40 -20.60 7.96
N GLN A 494 -10.93 -19.59 8.65
CA GLN A 494 -12.01 -19.72 9.63
C GLN A 494 -13.41 -19.73 9.01
N GLY A 495 -13.55 -19.54 7.70
CA GLY A 495 -14.85 -19.58 7.01
C GLY A 495 -15.79 -18.43 7.36
N HIS A 496 -15.24 -17.21 7.52
CA HIS A 496 -15.99 -15.99 7.82
C HIS A 496 -17.19 -15.73 6.87
N LYS A 497 -18.15 -14.89 7.29
CA LYS A 497 -19.31 -14.46 6.48
C LYS A 497 -19.29 -12.99 6.06
N ILE A 498 -18.13 -12.34 6.19
CA ILE A 498 -17.86 -10.97 5.74
C ILE A 498 -17.94 -10.88 4.20
N ASP A 499 -18.71 -9.92 3.70
CA ASP A 499 -18.90 -9.64 2.27
C ASP A 499 -18.00 -8.50 1.77
N CYS A 500 -17.52 -7.66 2.69
CA CYS A 500 -16.71 -6.49 2.37
C CYS A 500 -15.69 -6.17 3.46
N PHE A 501 -14.43 -5.92 3.09
CA PHE A 501 -13.41 -5.40 3.99
C PHE A 501 -13.18 -3.90 3.76
N GLY A 502 -13.28 -3.11 4.84
CA GLY A 502 -12.85 -1.72 4.90
C GLY A 502 -11.45 -1.63 5.49
N ILE A 503 -10.46 -1.33 4.66
CA ILE A 503 -9.04 -1.40 5.04
C ILE A 503 -8.45 0.02 5.08
N GLY A 504 -7.84 0.35 6.22
CA GLY A 504 -7.30 1.68 6.49
C GLY A 504 -5.77 1.70 6.54
N THR A 505 -5.23 1.83 7.76
CA THR A 505 -3.81 2.12 8.05
C THR A 505 -2.85 1.21 7.28
N HIS A 506 -3.00 -0.11 7.38
CA HIS A 506 -2.07 -1.09 6.78
C HIS A 506 -1.95 -0.96 5.26
N LEU A 507 -3.01 -0.51 4.59
CA LEU A 507 -3.05 -0.28 3.16
C LEU A 507 -2.35 1.04 2.80
N VAL A 508 -2.89 2.17 3.27
CA VAL A 508 -2.52 3.51 2.77
C VAL A 508 -1.13 3.97 3.21
N THR A 509 -0.63 3.42 4.32
CA THR A 509 0.74 3.67 4.79
C THR A 509 1.74 2.64 4.28
N CYS A 510 1.28 1.60 3.59
CA CYS A 510 2.07 0.43 3.24
C CYS A 510 2.88 -0.09 4.43
N GLN A 511 2.27 -0.20 5.62
CA GLN A 511 2.99 -0.28 6.91
C GLN A 511 4.10 -1.34 6.96
N ARG A 512 3.91 -2.49 6.31
CA ARG A 512 4.92 -3.57 6.24
C ARG A 512 6.22 -3.11 5.58
N GLN A 513 6.13 -2.25 4.57
CA GLN A 513 7.25 -1.67 3.85
C GLN A 513 6.80 -0.34 3.22
N PRO A 514 7.03 0.82 3.87
CA PRO A 514 6.47 2.11 3.45
C PRO A 514 7.21 2.76 2.26
N ALA A 515 8.18 2.07 1.64
CA ALA A 515 8.90 2.56 0.47
C ALA A 515 9.27 1.40 -0.48
N LEU A 516 9.11 1.62 -1.79
CA LEU A 516 9.47 0.65 -2.82
C LEU A 516 11.00 0.55 -3.01
N GLY A 517 11.68 1.70 -2.98
CA GLY A 517 13.12 1.76 -3.22
C GLY A 517 13.49 1.86 -4.70
N CYS A 518 12.70 2.60 -5.48
CA CYS A 518 13.13 3.03 -6.81
C CYS A 518 14.40 3.88 -6.71
N VAL A 519 15.21 3.83 -7.76
CA VAL A 519 16.43 4.57 -7.95
C VAL A 519 16.47 5.12 -9.36
N TYR A 520 17.13 6.26 -9.50
CA TYR A 520 17.36 6.96 -10.75
C TYR A 520 18.86 7.02 -11.01
N LYS A 521 19.33 6.56 -12.17
CA LYS A 521 20.78 6.36 -12.39
C LYS A 521 21.19 6.75 -13.81
N LEU A 522 22.24 7.57 -13.90
CA LEU A 522 22.93 7.86 -15.15
C LEU A 522 23.54 6.58 -15.72
N VAL A 523 23.21 6.25 -16.96
CA VAL A 523 23.73 5.07 -17.66
C VAL A 523 24.51 5.44 -18.92
N GLU A 524 24.35 6.64 -19.45
CA GLU A 524 25.04 7.11 -20.64
C GLU A 524 25.14 8.64 -20.65
N ILE A 525 26.25 9.19 -21.14
CA ILE A 525 26.43 10.63 -21.39
C ILE A 525 27.19 10.83 -22.71
N ASN A 526 26.69 11.66 -23.61
CA ASN A 526 27.25 11.91 -24.94
C ASN A 526 27.55 10.62 -25.72
N GLY A 527 26.64 9.64 -25.64
CA GLY A 527 26.80 8.31 -26.23
C GLY A 527 27.83 7.40 -25.53
N GLN A 528 28.48 7.88 -24.47
CA GLN A 528 29.46 7.11 -23.68
C GLN A 528 28.79 6.43 -22.48
N PRO A 529 28.90 5.11 -22.34
CA PRO A 529 28.28 4.36 -21.24
C PRO A 529 28.90 4.73 -19.89
N ARG A 530 28.07 4.74 -18.83
CA ARG A 530 28.48 4.99 -17.45
C ARG A 530 28.09 3.83 -16.55
N ILE A 531 29.03 3.42 -15.70
CA ILE A 531 28.83 2.39 -14.68
C ILE A 531 29.16 2.97 -13.31
N LYS A 532 28.34 2.65 -12.32
CA LYS A 532 28.58 2.97 -10.91
C LYS A 532 28.85 1.67 -10.17
N LEU A 533 30.08 1.50 -9.69
CA LEU A 533 30.48 0.35 -8.90
C LEU A 533 30.01 0.47 -7.44
N SER A 534 30.04 -0.65 -6.73
CA SER A 534 29.58 -0.77 -5.35
C SER A 534 30.24 -1.99 -4.71
N GLN A 535 30.54 -1.90 -3.41
CA GLN A 535 30.97 -3.08 -2.63
C GLN A 535 29.91 -4.17 -2.64
N ASP A 536 28.65 -3.76 -2.58
CA ASP A 536 27.52 -4.61 -2.83
C ASP A 536 27.30 -4.73 -4.35
N VAL A 537 27.65 -5.88 -4.91
CA VAL A 537 27.54 -6.20 -6.35
C VAL A 537 26.12 -5.99 -6.85
N GLU A 538 25.12 -6.23 -6.00
CA GLU A 538 23.72 -6.03 -6.35
C GLU A 538 23.36 -4.56 -6.57
N LYS A 539 24.20 -3.60 -6.17
CA LYS A 539 23.99 -2.17 -6.38
C LYS A 539 24.79 -1.61 -7.57
N VAL A 540 25.52 -2.46 -8.30
CA VAL A 540 26.17 -2.07 -9.56
C VAL A 540 25.09 -1.76 -10.60
N THR A 541 25.24 -0.63 -11.31
CA THR A 541 24.30 -0.20 -12.35
C THR A 541 24.59 -0.90 -13.68
N MET A 542 23.55 -1.13 -14.49
CA MET A 542 23.74 -1.64 -15.85
C MET A 542 24.04 -0.46 -16.80
N PRO A 543 25.25 -0.36 -17.37
CA PRO A 543 25.66 0.74 -18.25
C PRO A 543 24.92 0.79 -19.58
N GLY A 544 24.98 1.97 -20.21
CA GLY A 544 24.52 2.26 -21.56
C GLY A 544 23.01 2.38 -21.70
N ASN A 545 22.57 2.95 -22.81
CA ASN A 545 21.16 2.92 -23.22
C ASN A 545 20.75 1.49 -23.61
N LYS A 546 19.59 1.02 -23.14
CA LYS A 546 19.14 -0.37 -23.24
C LYS A 546 17.70 -0.51 -23.73
N ASN A 547 17.41 -1.58 -24.45
CA ASN A 547 16.06 -2.06 -24.73
C ASN A 547 15.70 -3.19 -23.76
N ALA A 548 14.41 -3.35 -23.47
CA ALA A 548 13.90 -4.41 -22.62
C ALA A 548 12.74 -5.15 -23.31
N TYR A 549 12.76 -6.46 -23.23
CA TYR A 549 11.75 -7.33 -23.82
C TYR A 549 11.24 -8.35 -22.81
N ARG A 550 9.94 -8.59 -22.79
CA ARG A 550 9.35 -9.70 -22.05
C ARG A 550 9.14 -10.88 -22.98
N LEU A 551 9.72 -12.02 -22.60
CA LEU A 551 9.64 -13.25 -23.36
C LEU A 551 8.57 -14.16 -22.77
N TYR A 552 7.69 -14.70 -23.61
CA TYR A 552 6.56 -15.52 -23.20
C TYR A 552 6.68 -16.97 -23.66
N SER A 553 6.09 -17.85 -22.87
CA SER A 553 5.88 -19.27 -23.20
C SER A 553 4.65 -19.49 -24.07
N ALA A 554 4.55 -20.66 -24.71
CA ALA A 554 3.39 -21.04 -25.52
C ALA A 554 2.07 -20.97 -24.73
N ASP A 555 2.11 -21.21 -23.42
CA ASP A 555 0.95 -21.13 -22.52
C ASP A 555 0.56 -19.69 -22.13
N GLY A 556 1.22 -18.68 -22.71
CA GLY A 556 0.93 -17.26 -22.46
C GLY A 556 1.55 -16.69 -21.18
N HIS A 557 2.41 -17.44 -20.49
CA HIS A 557 3.09 -16.97 -19.28
C HIS A 557 4.40 -16.26 -19.58
N ALA A 558 4.65 -15.16 -18.87
CA ALA A 558 5.92 -14.45 -18.89
C ALA A 558 7.03 -15.34 -18.28
N LEU A 559 8.11 -15.54 -19.03
CA LEU A 559 9.22 -16.40 -18.65
C LEU A 559 10.38 -15.63 -18.04
N ILE A 560 10.73 -14.51 -18.67
CA ILE A 560 11.92 -13.71 -18.36
C ILE A 560 11.79 -12.31 -18.98
N ASP A 561 12.33 -11.32 -18.29
CA ASP A 561 12.58 -10.00 -18.89
C ASP A 561 14.05 -9.94 -19.31
N LEU A 562 14.29 -9.63 -20.59
CA LEU A 562 15.59 -9.60 -21.24
C LEU A 562 15.98 -8.17 -21.59
N LEU A 563 17.09 -7.70 -21.02
CA LEU A 563 17.73 -6.44 -21.34
C LEU A 563 18.79 -6.63 -22.43
N GLN A 564 18.84 -5.72 -23.40
CA GLN A 564 19.79 -5.72 -24.51
C GLN A 564 20.31 -4.31 -24.76
N LYS A 565 21.50 -4.19 -25.37
CA LYS A 565 21.97 -2.93 -25.94
C LYS A 565 21.03 -2.47 -27.05
N VAL A 566 20.89 -1.16 -27.23
CA VAL A 566 20.01 -0.59 -28.27
C VAL A 566 20.45 -0.99 -29.69
N SER A 567 21.74 -1.28 -29.90
CA SER A 567 22.28 -1.71 -31.19
C SER A 567 22.04 -3.19 -31.52
N GLU A 568 21.55 -4.00 -30.57
CA GLU A 568 21.23 -5.40 -30.82
C GLU A 568 19.89 -5.56 -31.54
N PRO A 569 19.75 -6.54 -32.46
CA PRO A 569 18.45 -6.86 -33.02
C PRO A 569 17.50 -7.38 -31.92
N PRO A 570 16.20 -7.05 -31.96
CA PRO A 570 15.21 -7.59 -31.04
C PRO A 570 15.18 -9.12 -31.07
N PRO A 571 14.83 -9.79 -29.95
CA PRO A 571 14.67 -11.24 -29.95
C PRO A 571 13.46 -11.62 -30.80
N ALA A 572 13.56 -12.71 -31.55
CA ALA A 572 12.51 -13.18 -32.45
C ALA A 572 11.78 -14.41 -31.89
N VAL A 573 10.49 -14.51 -32.20
CA VAL A 573 9.66 -15.68 -31.86
C VAL A 573 10.25 -16.94 -32.49
N GLY A 574 10.28 -18.03 -31.73
CA GLY A 574 10.81 -19.32 -32.17
C GLY A 574 12.33 -19.39 -32.25
N GLN A 575 13.05 -18.29 -32.04
CA GLN A 575 14.52 -18.27 -32.05
C GLN A 575 15.08 -18.45 -30.64
N LYS A 576 16.13 -19.28 -30.53
CA LYS A 576 16.79 -19.58 -29.27
C LYS A 576 17.66 -18.41 -28.83
N VAL A 577 17.39 -17.85 -27.65
CA VAL A 577 18.13 -16.73 -27.06
C VAL A 577 18.84 -17.19 -25.79
N LEU A 578 20.12 -16.85 -25.63
CA LEU A 578 20.86 -17.05 -24.39
C LEU A 578 20.56 -15.89 -23.43
N CYS A 579 19.94 -16.19 -22.30
CA CYS A 579 19.63 -15.23 -21.25
C CYS A 579 20.56 -15.47 -20.06
N ARG A 580 21.28 -14.44 -19.63
CA ARG A 580 22.27 -14.53 -18.55
C ARG A 580 21.86 -13.64 -17.39
N HIS A 581 22.05 -14.11 -16.16
CA HIS A 581 21.97 -13.23 -15.01
C HIS A 581 23.12 -12.20 -15.09
N PRO A 582 22.87 -10.90 -14.85
CA PRO A 582 23.86 -9.86 -15.08
C PRO A 582 25.14 -9.97 -14.23
N PHE A 583 25.08 -10.65 -13.07
CA PHE A 583 26.18 -10.71 -12.10
C PHE A 583 26.49 -12.11 -11.55
N GLN A 584 25.78 -13.16 -11.99
CA GLN A 584 25.94 -14.51 -11.47
C GLN A 584 26.11 -15.46 -12.64
N GLU A 585 27.37 -15.77 -12.98
CA GLU A 585 27.71 -16.42 -14.25
C GLU A 585 27.07 -17.81 -14.43
N SER A 586 26.91 -18.54 -13.32
CA SER A 586 26.30 -19.86 -13.29
C SER A 586 24.79 -19.83 -13.59
N LYS A 587 24.12 -18.68 -13.42
CA LYS A 587 22.69 -18.50 -13.71
C LYS A 587 22.49 -18.04 -15.15
N ARG A 588 22.25 -19.00 -16.03
CA ARG A 588 21.95 -18.76 -17.45
C ARG A 588 20.99 -19.82 -17.98
N ALA A 589 20.19 -19.45 -18.97
CA ALA A 589 19.24 -20.33 -19.62
C ALA A 589 19.07 -19.97 -21.09
N TYR A 590 18.72 -20.97 -21.89
CA TYR A 590 18.20 -20.73 -23.23
C TYR A 590 16.68 -20.61 -23.19
N VAL A 591 16.15 -19.59 -23.86
CA VAL A 591 14.71 -19.38 -24.01
C VAL A 591 14.36 -19.39 -25.49
N ILE A 592 13.28 -20.08 -25.83
CA ILE A 592 12.66 -20.03 -27.16
C ILE A 592 11.27 -19.41 -26.94
N PRO A 593 11.10 -18.09 -27.19
CA PRO A 593 9.84 -17.41 -26.90
C PRO A 593 8.78 -17.75 -27.95
N SER A 594 7.54 -17.97 -27.51
CA SER A 594 6.36 -18.02 -28.40
C SER A 594 5.83 -16.62 -28.74
N HIS A 595 6.11 -15.65 -27.86
CA HIS A 595 5.77 -14.25 -28.04
C HIS A 595 6.85 -13.38 -27.39
N VAL A 596 7.11 -12.22 -28.02
CA VAL A 596 8.10 -11.23 -27.58
C VAL A 596 7.39 -9.89 -27.52
N GLU A 597 7.39 -9.27 -26.34
CA GLU A 597 6.84 -7.94 -26.10
C GLU A 597 7.98 -6.95 -25.87
N SER A 598 8.04 -5.87 -26.66
CA SER A 598 8.91 -4.74 -26.32
C SER A 598 8.26 -3.94 -25.21
N LEU A 599 9.00 -3.71 -24.12
CA LEU A 599 8.43 -3.08 -22.93
C LEU A 599 8.31 -1.56 -23.05
N TYR A 600 9.16 -0.92 -23.85
CA TYR A 600 9.24 0.55 -23.89
C TYR A 600 8.43 1.19 -25.00
N LYS A 601 7.66 2.20 -24.62
CA LYS A 601 7.01 3.15 -25.53
C LYS A 601 7.48 4.56 -25.24
N VAL A 602 7.53 5.39 -26.29
CA VAL A 602 7.80 6.83 -26.14
C VAL A 602 6.52 7.51 -25.68
N TYR A 603 6.52 8.05 -24.46
CA TYR A 603 5.37 8.74 -23.86
C TYR A 603 5.51 10.27 -23.89
N TRP A 604 6.73 10.79 -23.89
CA TRP A 604 7.01 12.22 -24.00
C TRP A 604 8.15 12.45 -25.00
N LYS A 605 7.95 13.36 -25.95
CA LYS A 605 9.00 13.80 -26.89
C LYS A 605 8.63 15.16 -27.47
N SER A 606 9.63 16.03 -27.65
CA SER A 606 9.44 17.34 -28.27
C SER A 606 8.36 18.20 -27.57
N GLY A 607 8.32 18.13 -26.23
CA GLY A 607 7.40 18.92 -25.40
C GLY A 607 5.94 18.47 -25.43
N LYS A 608 5.66 17.23 -25.85
CA LYS A 608 4.29 16.71 -25.99
C LYS A 608 4.17 15.26 -25.57
N ILE A 609 2.99 14.92 -25.06
CA ILE A 609 2.59 13.54 -24.82
C ILE A 609 2.40 12.82 -26.17
N CYS A 610 3.08 11.69 -26.35
CA CYS A 610 3.13 10.93 -27.61
C CYS A 610 2.16 9.74 -27.68
N GLN A 611 1.53 9.39 -26.54
CA GLN A 611 0.56 8.29 -26.45
C GLN A 611 -0.76 8.81 -25.89
N GLN A 612 -1.87 8.19 -26.28
CA GLN A 612 -3.13 8.42 -25.58
C GLN A 612 -3.04 7.83 -24.17
N LEU A 613 -3.29 8.65 -23.15
CA LEU A 613 -3.28 8.19 -21.77
C LEU A 613 -4.53 7.33 -21.50
N PRO A 614 -4.36 6.13 -20.90
CA PRO A 614 -5.49 5.29 -20.52
C PRO A 614 -6.30 5.95 -19.39
N THR A 615 -7.60 5.65 -19.37
CA THR A 615 -8.46 5.92 -18.21
C THR A 615 -8.07 5.06 -17.01
N LEU A 616 -8.46 5.48 -15.81
CA LEU A 616 -8.16 4.73 -14.58
C LEU A 616 -8.71 3.29 -14.63
N GLU A 617 -9.90 3.10 -15.20
CA GLU A 617 -10.50 1.79 -15.45
C GLU A 617 -9.65 0.92 -16.38
N GLN A 618 -9.11 1.50 -17.46
CA GLN A 618 -8.23 0.78 -18.39
C GLN A 618 -6.90 0.40 -17.72
N VAL A 619 -6.32 1.26 -16.88
CA VAL A 619 -5.12 0.91 -16.11
C VAL A 619 -5.42 -0.22 -15.12
N ARG A 620 -6.56 -0.15 -14.42
CA ARG A 620 -7.01 -1.22 -13.53
C ARG A 620 -7.21 -2.54 -14.28
N GLU A 621 -7.80 -2.52 -15.46
CA GLU A 621 -7.95 -3.71 -16.30
C GLU A 621 -6.59 -4.27 -16.73
N LYS A 622 -5.66 -3.39 -17.14
CA LYS A 622 -4.27 -3.76 -17.47
C LYS A 622 -3.57 -4.44 -16.31
N VAL A 623 -3.75 -3.99 -15.06
CA VAL A 623 -3.25 -4.68 -13.86
C VAL A 623 -3.74 -6.12 -13.80
N GLN A 624 -5.05 -6.34 -13.98
CA GLN A 624 -5.63 -7.69 -13.92
C GLN A 624 -5.14 -8.58 -15.06
N ILE A 625 -4.98 -8.03 -16.27
CA ILE A 625 -4.41 -8.74 -17.42
C ILE A 625 -2.94 -9.08 -17.15
N SER A 626 -2.15 -8.12 -16.68
CA SER A 626 -0.73 -8.30 -16.44
C SER A 626 -0.44 -9.29 -15.30
N LEU A 627 -1.28 -9.37 -14.26
CA LEU A 627 -1.14 -10.38 -13.20
C LEU A 627 -1.48 -11.80 -13.67
N LYS A 628 -2.31 -11.94 -14.72
CA LYS A 628 -2.64 -13.25 -15.31
C LYS A 628 -1.48 -13.82 -16.13
N THR A 629 -0.60 -12.99 -16.67
CA THR A 629 0.58 -13.47 -17.39
C THR A 629 1.60 -14.13 -16.45
N LEU A 630 1.55 -13.83 -15.16
CA LEU A 630 2.38 -14.52 -14.18
C LEU A 630 1.85 -15.89 -13.82
N ARG A 631 2.75 -16.86 -13.75
CA ARG A 631 2.50 -18.15 -13.12
C ARG A 631 2.17 -17.97 -11.63
N ASN A 632 1.38 -18.89 -11.07
CA ASN A 632 0.88 -18.78 -9.70
C ASN A 632 1.97 -18.88 -8.63
N ASP A 633 3.11 -19.51 -8.93
CA ASP A 633 4.28 -19.61 -8.04
C ASP A 633 4.97 -18.26 -7.78
N HIS A 634 4.97 -17.34 -8.74
CA HIS A 634 5.45 -15.96 -8.57
C HIS A 634 4.51 -15.10 -7.70
N LYS A 635 3.25 -15.50 -7.59
CA LYS A 635 2.17 -14.73 -6.96
C LYS A 635 1.90 -15.12 -5.50
N ARG A 636 2.57 -16.16 -4.98
CA ARG A 636 2.31 -16.66 -3.63
C ARG A 636 2.68 -15.62 -2.57
N THR A 637 1.92 -15.60 -1.49
CA THR A 637 2.23 -14.76 -0.32
C THR A 637 3.46 -15.26 0.43
N LEU A 638 3.61 -16.59 0.54
CA LEU A 638 4.70 -17.25 1.24
C LEU A 638 5.65 -17.91 0.24
N ASN A 639 6.94 -17.61 0.37
CA ASN A 639 8.03 -18.16 -0.45
C ASN A 639 7.73 -18.17 -1.97
N PRO A 640 7.38 -17.01 -2.56
CA PRO A 640 7.17 -16.92 -4.00
C PRO A 640 8.44 -17.29 -4.77
N THR A 641 8.26 -17.87 -5.96
CA THR A 641 9.39 -18.21 -6.84
C THR A 641 9.94 -16.93 -7.48
N PRO A 642 11.26 -16.69 -7.47
CA PRO A 642 11.83 -15.52 -8.11
C PRO A 642 11.54 -15.43 -9.60
N TYR A 643 11.11 -14.26 -10.06
CA TYR A 643 11.02 -13.99 -11.49
C TYR A 643 12.41 -13.74 -12.07
N LYS A 644 12.65 -14.19 -13.31
CA LYS A 644 13.96 -14.08 -13.94
C LYS A 644 14.07 -12.73 -14.65
N VAL A 645 15.13 -11.99 -14.34
CA VAL A 645 15.59 -10.83 -15.13
C VAL A 645 16.99 -11.17 -15.63
N ALA A 646 17.20 -10.99 -16.93
CA ALA A 646 18.44 -11.35 -17.60
C ALA A 646 18.89 -10.25 -18.57
N VAL A 647 20.15 -10.37 -18.98
CA VAL A 647 20.79 -9.61 -20.04
C VAL A 647 21.14 -10.54 -21.20
N SER A 648 21.24 -10.00 -22.41
CA SER A 648 21.84 -10.73 -23.55
C SER A 648 23.30 -11.06 -23.31
N ASP A 649 23.85 -11.98 -24.08
CA ASP A 649 25.28 -12.31 -24.02
C ASP A 649 26.16 -11.09 -24.35
N ASN A 650 25.77 -10.28 -25.33
CA ASN A 650 26.48 -9.04 -25.68
C ASN A 650 26.46 -8.01 -24.55
N LEU A 651 25.29 -7.78 -23.93
CA LEU A 651 25.18 -6.87 -22.80
C LEU A 651 25.92 -7.42 -21.57
N TYR A 652 25.87 -8.73 -21.32
CA TYR A 652 26.64 -9.38 -20.25
C TYR A 652 28.13 -9.10 -20.39
N ASN A 653 28.73 -9.42 -21.55
CA ASN A 653 30.17 -9.21 -21.77
C ASN A 653 30.53 -7.72 -21.64
N PHE A 654 29.72 -6.85 -22.23
CA PHE A 654 29.89 -5.41 -22.14
C PHE A 654 29.88 -4.86 -20.69
N ILE A 655 29.00 -5.37 -19.83
CA ILE A 655 28.96 -4.99 -18.41
C ILE A 655 30.28 -5.38 -17.72
N HIS A 656 30.76 -6.60 -17.94
CA HIS A 656 31.96 -7.12 -17.26
C HIS A 656 33.23 -6.42 -17.77
N ASP A 657 33.33 -6.16 -19.06
CA ASP A 657 34.44 -5.41 -19.66
C ASP A 657 34.50 -3.99 -19.07
N LEU A 658 33.36 -3.29 -19.05
CA LEU A 658 33.32 -1.93 -18.50
C LEU A 658 33.56 -1.90 -17.00
N TRP A 659 33.11 -2.93 -16.26
CA TRP A 659 33.44 -3.09 -14.85
C TRP A 659 34.95 -3.16 -14.67
N LEU A 660 35.62 -4.12 -15.32
CA LEU A 660 37.06 -4.35 -15.17
C LEU A 660 37.89 -3.10 -15.52
N GLN A 661 37.45 -2.31 -16.51
CA GLN A 661 38.09 -1.05 -16.87
C GLN A 661 37.96 0.06 -15.80
N ASN A 662 36.90 0.03 -14.99
CA ASN A 662 36.61 1.06 -13.98
C ASN A 662 36.94 0.62 -12.55
N ALA A 663 37.18 -0.68 -12.31
CA ALA A 663 37.58 -1.17 -11.00
C ALA A 663 39.01 -0.72 -10.69
N PRO A 664 39.24 -0.04 -9.56
CA PRO A 664 40.59 0.38 -9.20
C PRO A 664 41.47 -0.85 -8.95
N ILE A 665 42.69 -0.80 -9.46
CA ILE A 665 43.70 -1.83 -9.19
C ILE A 665 44.39 -1.43 -7.89
N GLY A 666 44.24 -2.27 -6.85
CA GLY A 666 44.94 -2.07 -5.60
C GLY A 666 46.41 -2.46 -5.74
N GLU A 667 47.32 -1.56 -5.37
CA GLU A 667 48.72 -1.89 -5.13
C GLU A 667 48.85 -2.38 -3.68
N LEU A 668 49.30 -3.62 -3.51
CA LEU A 668 49.57 -4.19 -2.19
C LEU A 668 51.07 -4.04 -1.90
N SER A 669 51.42 -3.14 -0.98
CA SER A 669 52.78 -2.89 -0.50
C SER A 669 53.09 -3.64 0.80
#